data_AF-A0A091RCZ4-F1
#
_entry.id   AF-A0A091RCZ4-F1
#
_cell.length_a   1.000
_cell.length_b   1.000
_cell.length_c   1.000
_cell.angle_alpha   90.00
_cell.angle_beta   90.00
_cell.angle_gamma   90.00
#
_symmetry.space_group_name_H-M   'P 1'
#
loop_
_entity.id
_entity.type
_entity.pdbx_description
1 polymer ?
#
loop_
_entity_poly.entity_id
_entity_poly.type
_entity_poly.pdbx_seq_one_letter_code
_entity_poly.pdbx_strand_id
1 'polypeptide(L)'
;KRAAAKHLIERYYHQLTEGCGNEACTNEFCASCPTFLRMDNNAAAIKALELYKINAKLCDPHPSKKGTSSAYLENNSKGAHNNSCTERKMNKKDLQGPRDDFKDVTFLTEDKIYEILELCREKEDYSPLIRVIGRVFSSAEALVQSFRKAKQHTKEELKSLQGKDEDKDEDEKEKAACSAAAMEEDSGASSSSSSRIGDNTQGDNNLQKLGPDEVSVDIEAVRRVYDRLLSNEKIETAFLNALVYLSPNVECDLTYHNVYSRDPNYLNLFIIVMENGNLHSPEYLEMALPLFCKAMSKLPLAAQAKLVRLWSKYRADQIRRMMETFQQLITYKVISNEFNSRNLVNDDDAVVAASKCLKMVYYANVVGGDVDTDHNEEEDEEPIPESSELTLQELLGEERRNKKGPRVDPLETELGVKTIDCRKPLIPFEEFINEPLNDVLEMDKDYTFFKVETENKFSFMTCPFILNAVTKNLGLYYDNRIRMYSERRITVLYSLVQGQQLNPYLRLKVRRDHIIDDALVRLEMIAMENPADLKKQLYVEFEGEQGVDEGGVSKEFFQLVVEEIFNPDIGMFTYDESTKLFWFNPSSFETEGQFTLIGIVLGLAIYNNCILDVHFPMVVYRKLMGKKGTFRDLADSHPVLYQSLRDLLEYEGSVEDDMMITFQISHTDLFGNPMMHDLKENGDKIPITNENRKEFVNLYADYILNKSVEKQFKAFRRGFHMVTNESPLKYLFRPEEIELLICGSRNLDFQALEETTEYDGGYTRDSLIIREFWEIVHSFTDEQKRLFLQFTTGTDRAPVGGLGKLKMIIAKNGPDTERLPTSHTCFNVLLLPEYSSKEKLKERLLKAITYAKGFGML
;
A
#
# COMPACT_ATOMS: atom_id res chain seq x y z
N LYS A 1 22.81 23.83 21.74
CA LYS A 1 23.85 24.55 22.53
C LYS A 1 24.56 25.66 21.73
N ARG A 2 25.12 25.41 20.53
CA ARG A 2 25.76 26.46 19.69
C ARG A 2 24.84 27.61 19.26
N ALA A 3 23.59 27.31 18.86
CA ALA A 3 22.62 28.34 18.44
C ALA A 3 22.23 29.30 19.59
N ALA A 4 22.04 28.77 20.80
CA ALA A 4 21.73 29.57 21.99
C ALA A 4 22.89 30.50 22.39
N ALA A 5 24.15 30.03 22.25
CA ALA A 5 25.33 30.86 22.48
C ALA A 5 25.42 32.02 21.49
N LYS A 6 25.16 31.76 20.20
CA LYS A 6 25.16 32.79 19.14
C LYS A 6 24.12 33.88 19.43
N HIS A 7 22.90 33.50 19.77
CA HIS A 7 21.83 34.43 20.09
C HIS A 7 22.13 35.29 21.34
N LEU A 8 22.81 34.72 22.36
CA LEU A 8 23.21 35.47 23.54
C LEU A 8 24.29 36.52 23.22
N ILE A 9 25.28 36.14 22.42
CA ILE A 9 26.37 37.04 21.98
C ILE A 9 25.80 38.19 21.13
N GLU A 10 24.85 37.90 20.24
CA GLU A 10 24.13 38.92 19.46
C GLU A 10 23.37 39.90 20.38
N ARG A 11 22.71 39.42 21.44
CA ARG A 11 22.06 40.31 22.43
C ARG A 11 23.05 41.23 23.15
N TYR A 12 24.23 40.72 23.56
CA TYR A 12 25.27 41.59 24.14
C TYR A 12 25.80 42.59 23.14
N TYR A 13 25.96 42.20 21.87
CA TYR A 13 26.40 43.10 20.81
C TYR A 13 25.41 44.26 20.61
N HIS A 14 24.12 43.96 20.44
CA HIS A 14 23.09 45.00 20.32
C HIS A 14 22.98 45.88 21.58
N GLN A 15 23.19 45.34 22.78
CA GLN A 15 23.21 46.13 24.01
C GLN A 15 24.37 47.16 24.04
N LEU A 16 25.52 46.81 23.48
CA LEU A 16 26.69 47.69 23.42
C LEU A 16 26.62 48.71 22.27
N THR A 17 25.92 48.40 21.18
CA THR A 17 25.83 49.28 20.00
C THR A 17 24.57 50.15 19.98
N GLU A 18 23.41 49.56 20.24
CA GLU A 18 22.09 50.20 20.17
C GLU A 18 21.54 50.55 21.56
N GLY A 19 21.87 49.73 22.57
CA GLY A 19 21.37 49.89 23.93
C GLY A 19 19.95 49.34 24.10
N CYS A 20 19.42 49.41 25.31
CA CYS A 20 18.09 48.86 25.63
C CYS A 20 16.93 49.85 25.40
N GLY A 21 17.23 51.10 25.05
CA GLY A 21 16.24 52.15 24.79
C GLY A 21 15.60 52.76 26.05
N ASN A 22 16.12 52.45 27.25
CA ASN A 22 15.66 53.05 28.51
C ASN A 22 16.59 54.19 28.93
N GLU A 23 16.05 55.41 29.05
CA GLU A 23 16.80 56.63 29.42
C GLU A 23 17.37 56.60 30.85
N ALA A 24 16.83 55.76 31.73
CA ALA A 24 17.31 55.56 33.11
C ALA A 24 18.07 54.23 33.29
N CYS A 25 18.73 53.74 32.23
CA CYS A 25 19.48 52.49 32.31
C CYS A 25 20.69 52.61 33.27
N THR A 26 20.75 51.73 34.27
CA THR A 26 21.86 51.64 35.24
C THR A 26 22.92 50.61 34.86
N ASN A 27 22.79 49.98 33.69
CA ASN A 27 23.74 48.95 33.24
C ASN A 27 24.96 49.61 32.57
N GLU A 28 26.12 49.45 33.20
CA GLU A 28 27.40 49.98 32.74
C GLU A 28 27.83 49.46 31.35
N PHE A 29 27.25 48.35 30.88
CA PHE A 29 27.54 47.75 29.57
C PHE A 29 26.40 47.93 28.57
N CYS A 30 25.69 49.05 28.65
CA CYS A 30 24.59 49.39 27.78
C CYS A 30 24.76 50.76 27.16
N ALA A 31 24.58 50.87 25.84
CA ALA A 31 24.68 52.14 25.12
C ALA A 31 23.63 53.18 25.54
N SER A 32 22.56 52.76 26.22
CA SER A 32 21.55 53.66 26.79
C SER A 32 21.92 54.21 28.18
N CYS A 33 23.04 53.78 28.78
CA CYS A 33 23.52 54.31 30.06
C CYS A 33 24.31 55.62 29.83
N PRO A 34 24.03 56.71 30.56
CA PRO A 34 24.69 58.01 30.35
C PRO A 34 26.21 57.98 30.57
N THR A 35 26.71 57.02 31.34
CA THR A 35 28.13 56.85 31.67
C THR A 35 28.86 55.91 30.70
N PHE A 36 28.17 55.33 29.72
CA PHE A 36 28.77 54.40 28.76
C PHE A 36 29.51 55.12 27.64
N LEU A 37 30.80 54.78 27.44
CA LEU A 37 31.57 55.25 26.29
C LEU A 37 31.23 54.41 25.06
N ARG A 38 30.74 55.06 23.99
CA ARG A 38 30.52 54.38 22.71
C ARG A 38 31.83 53.87 22.12
N MET A 39 31.78 52.66 21.62
CA MET A 39 32.91 51.94 21.03
C MET A 39 32.63 51.57 19.57
N ASP A 40 33.68 51.33 18.81
CA ASP A 40 33.62 50.80 17.44
C ASP A 40 32.94 49.42 17.40
N ASN A 41 32.22 49.11 16.32
CA ASN A 41 31.57 47.83 16.07
C ASN A 41 32.50 46.61 16.25
N ASN A 42 33.75 46.67 15.79
CA ASN A 42 34.71 45.57 15.97
C ASN A 42 35.11 45.41 17.43
N ALA A 43 35.32 46.53 18.14
CA ALA A 43 35.56 46.52 19.58
C ALA A 43 34.33 46.00 20.37
N ALA A 44 33.11 46.35 19.95
CA ALA A 44 31.86 45.88 20.55
C ALA A 44 31.66 44.37 20.37
N ALA A 45 32.03 43.81 19.21
CA ALA A 45 31.98 42.37 18.96
C ALA A 45 32.93 41.57 19.86
N ILE A 46 34.17 42.07 20.04
CA ILE A 46 35.15 41.47 20.97
C ILE A 46 34.62 41.57 22.41
N LYS A 47 34.09 42.74 22.79
CA LYS A 47 33.53 42.96 24.13
C LYS A 47 32.30 42.08 24.40
N ALA A 48 31.44 41.85 23.42
CA ALA A 48 30.28 40.96 23.54
C ALA A 48 30.69 39.50 23.82
N LEU A 49 31.79 39.03 23.22
CA LEU A 49 32.37 37.73 23.52
C LEU A 49 32.95 37.65 24.94
N GLU A 50 33.58 38.72 25.42
CA GLU A 50 34.05 38.81 26.81
C GLU A 50 32.88 38.78 27.82
N LEU A 51 31.82 39.56 27.55
CA LEU A 51 30.62 39.62 28.40
C LEU A 51 29.87 38.29 28.44
N TYR A 52 29.83 37.57 27.31
CA TYR A 52 29.30 36.21 27.25
C TYR A 52 30.11 35.23 28.11
N LYS A 53 31.44 35.30 28.10
CA LYS A 53 32.30 34.44 28.92
C LYS A 53 32.07 34.63 30.42
N ILE A 54 31.73 35.83 30.85
CA ILE A 54 31.50 36.16 32.28
C ILE A 54 30.02 36.19 32.68
N ASN A 55 29.10 35.82 31.78
CA ASN A 55 27.64 35.88 31.99
C ASN A 55 27.16 37.23 32.57
N ALA A 56 27.59 38.34 31.97
CA ALA A 56 27.24 39.68 32.44
C ALA A 56 25.71 39.94 32.36
N LYS A 57 25.19 40.86 33.17
CA LYS A 57 23.73 41.16 33.16
C LYS A 57 23.28 41.78 31.84
N LEU A 58 22.26 41.18 31.22
CA LEU A 58 21.51 41.73 30.08
C LEU A 58 20.33 42.58 30.58
N CYS A 59 19.96 43.60 29.82
CA CYS A 59 18.74 44.37 30.06
C CYS A 59 17.51 43.68 29.42
N ASP A 60 16.36 43.69 30.11
CA ASP A 60 15.07 43.18 29.62
C ASP A 60 13.99 44.30 29.60
N PRO A 61 12.99 44.30 28.70
CA PRO A 61 12.98 43.81 27.30
C PRO A 61 12.80 44.97 26.29
N HIS A 62 13.51 44.92 25.15
CA HIS A 62 13.26 45.80 24.00
C HIS A 62 12.31 45.09 23.00
N PRO A 63 11.31 45.79 22.41
CA PRO A 63 10.41 45.21 21.42
C PRO A 63 11.13 45.08 20.06
N SER A 64 11.08 43.89 19.46
CA SER A 64 11.59 43.65 18.12
C SER A 64 10.71 44.33 17.07
N LYS A 65 11.21 45.40 16.43
CA LYS A 65 10.60 45.96 15.21
C LYS A 65 11.32 45.41 13.97
N LYS A 66 10.50 44.82 13.10
CA LYS A 66 10.78 44.36 11.75
C LYS A 66 11.50 45.43 10.91
N GLY A 67 12.35 44.94 10.01
CA GLY A 67 13.24 45.72 9.17
C GLY A 67 12.56 46.72 8.24
N THR A 68 13.32 47.78 7.96
CA THR A 68 13.06 48.72 6.86
C THR A 68 14.31 48.79 6.01
N SER A 69 14.10 48.53 4.73
CA SER A 69 15.05 48.52 3.64
C SER A 69 15.75 49.88 3.50
N SER A 70 17.07 49.88 3.45
CA SER A 70 17.88 51.06 3.09
C SER A 70 17.97 51.16 1.57
N ALA A 71 17.36 52.19 1.01
CA ALA A 71 17.61 52.65 -0.35
C ALA A 71 18.86 53.55 -0.34
N TYR A 72 19.80 53.23 -1.23
CA TYR A 72 20.98 54.03 -1.52
C TYR A 72 20.59 55.33 -2.27
N LEU A 73 21.17 56.44 -1.82
CA LEU A 73 21.21 57.73 -2.51
C LEU A 73 22.43 57.79 -3.42
N GLU A 74 22.24 58.17 -4.69
CA GLU A 74 23.29 58.81 -5.50
C GLU A 74 22.75 60.07 -6.20
N ASN A 75 23.69 60.99 -6.41
CA ASN A 75 23.53 62.43 -6.62
C ASN A 75 23.42 62.88 -8.10
N ASN A 76 22.97 64.14 -8.25
CA ASN A 76 23.23 65.10 -9.33
C ASN A 76 22.51 64.96 -10.68
N SER A 77 21.65 65.94 -11.03
CA SER A 77 22.06 67.16 -11.79
C SER A 77 20.87 68.00 -12.33
N LYS A 78 20.95 69.31 -12.06
CA LYS A 78 20.58 70.52 -12.86
C LYS A 78 19.34 70.55 -13.79
N GLY A 79 18.58 71.65 -13.66
CA GLY A 79 17.80 72.31 -14.74
C GLY A 79 16.33 72.49 -14.38
N ALA A 80 15.93 73.58 -13.72
CA ALA A 80 15.54 74.87 -14.29
C ALA A 80 14.14 74.90 -14.96
N HIS A 81 13.37 75.90 -14.51
CA HIS A 81 12.23 76.57 -15.15
C HIS A 81 10.78 76.17 -14.82
N ASN A 82 10.21 77.05 -14.00
CA ASN A 82 9.07 77.93 -14.30
C ASN A 82 7.65 77.54 -13.87
N ASN A 83 7.16 78.41 -12.98
CA ASN A 83 5.85 79.07 -12.97
C ASN A 83 4.61 78.20 -12.69
N SER A 84 3.58 78.64 -11.98
CA SER A 84 3.28 79.72 -11.04
C SER A 84 1.75 79.65 -10.90
N CYS A 85 1.21 79.90 -9.71
CA CYS A 85 -0.20 80.31 -9.48
C CYS A 85 -1.28 79.25 -9.81
N THR A 86 -2.41 79.13 -9.12
CA THR A 86 -3.06 79.89 -8.04
C THR A 86 -4.23 79.03 -7.58
N GLU A 87 -4.55 79.06 -6.29
CA GLU A 87 -5.84 78.59 -5.78
C GLU A 87 -6.99 79.39 -6.40
N ARG A 88 -8.05 78.69 -6.83
CA ARG A 88 -9.44 79.18 -6.69
C ARG A 88 -10.46 78.04 -6.81
N LYS A 89 -11.28 77.92 -5.77
CA LYS A 89 -12.44 77.03 -5.61
C LYS A 89 -13.47 77.22 -6.74
N MET A 90 -14.06 76.13 -7.23
CA MET A 90 -15.44 75.71 -6.94
C MET A 90 -15.91 74.56 -7.85
N ASN A 91 -16.49 73.55 -7.19
CA ASN A 91 -17.40 72.49 -7.62
C ASN A 91 -17.80 72.37 -9.11
N LYS A 92 -17.59 71.17 -9.66
CA LYS A 92 -18.65 70.45 -10.38
C LYS A 92 -18.41 68.95 -10.34
N LYS A 93 -19.53 68.23 -10.18
CA LYS A 93 -19.71 66.79 -10.17
C LYS A 93 -19.09 66.10 -11.40
N ASP A 94 -18.96 64.77 -11.24
CA ASP A 94 -18.85 63.74 -12.28
C ASP A 94 -17.41 63.39 -12.72
N LEU A 95 -16.83 62.38 -12.06
CA LEU A 95 -16.33 61.12 -12.64
C LEU A 95 -15.42 60.40 -11.61
N GLN A 96 -15.98 59.45 -10.86
CA GLN A 96 -15.23 58.29 -10.35
C GLN A 96 -16.23 57.25 -9.84
N GLY A 97 -16.43 56.19 -10.64
CA GLY A 97 -17.10 54.98 -10.19
C GLY A 97 -16.29 54.26 -9.11
N PRO A 98 -16.94 53.41 -8.28
CA PRO A 98 -16.29 52.75 -7.17
C PRO A 98 -15.30 51.70 -7.69
N ARG A 99 -14.06 51.74 -7.19
CA ARG A 99 -13.16 50.59 -7.25
C ARG A 99 -13.61 49.61 -6.16
N ASP A 100 -14.32 48.57 -6.55
CA ASP A 100 -14.68 47.45 -5.68
C ASP A 100 -13.42 46.60 -5.39
N ASP A 101 -12.55 47.11 -4.52
CA ASP A 101 -11.42 46.35 -3.99
C ASP A 101 -11.99 45.42 -2.89
N PHE A 102 -12.26 44.14 -3.21
CA PHE A 102 -12.73 43.07 -2.30
C PHE A 102 -11.73 42.71 -1.16
N LYS A 103 -11.14 43.72 -0.50
CA LYS A 103 -10.13 43.61 0.55
C LYS A 103 -10.68 42.95 1.82
N ASP A 104 -11.98 42.88 2.01
CA ASP A 104 -12.59 42.35 3.24
C ASP A 104 -12.89 40.84 3.19
N VAL A 105 -12.63 40.17 2.05
CA VAL A 105 -12.87 38.71 1.92
C VAL A 105 -11.72 37.91 2.54
N THR A 106 -11.91 37.46 3.78
CA THR A 106 -10.92 36.66 4.53
C THR A 106 -11.05 35.15 4.33
N PHE A 107 -12.24 34.65 3.95
CA PHE A 107 -12.51 33.25 3.63
C PHE A 107 -13.48 33.14 2.45
N LEU A 108 -13.47 32.01 1.75
CA LEU A 108 -14.27 31.78 0.55
C LEU A 108 -15.52 30.95 0.85
N THR A 109 -16.62 31.32 0.20
CA THR A 109 -17.87 30.55 0.14
C THR A 109 -18.32 30.49 -1.32
N GLU A 110 -19.16 29.52 -1.69
CA GLU A 110 -19.68 29.36 -3.06
C GLU A 110 -20.32 30.66 -3.57
N ASP A 111 -21.24 31.23 -2.78
CA ASP A 111 -21.97 32.45 -3.14
C ASP A 111 -21.05 33.64 -3.40
N LYS A 112 -20.03 33.84 -2.55
CA LYS A 112 -19.07 34.95 -2.70
C LYS A 112 -18.21 34.79 -3.95
N ILE A 113 -17.87 33.55 -4.33
CA ILE A 113 -17.10 33.30 -5.55
C ILE A 113 -17.96 33.56 -6.78
N TYR A 114 -19.24 33.16 -6.76
CA TYR A 114 -20.15 33.44 -7.87
C TYR A 114 -20.43 34.93 -8.03
N GLU A 115 -20.62 35.67 -6.94
CA GLU A 115 -20.76 37.13 -6.96
C GLU A 115 -19.54 37.80 -7.61
N ILE A 116 -18.32 37.41 -7.19
CA ILE A 116 -17.08 37.95 -7.76
C ILE A 116 -16.93 37.53 -9.24
N LEU A 117 -17.29 36.29 -9.60
CA LEU A 117 -17.24 35.80 -10.99
C LEU A 117 -18.22 36.51 -11.92
N GLU A 118 -19.42 36.85 -11.45
CA GLU A 118 -20.40 37.63 -12.20
C GLU A 118 -19.90 39.06 -12.42
N LEU A 119 -19.40 39.71 -11.36
CA LEU A 119 -18.80 41.05 -11.45
C LEU A 119 -17.54 41.09 -12.36
N CYS A 120 -16.73 40.04 -12.36
CA CYS A 120 -15.57 39.94 -13.26
C CYS A 120 -15.97 39.67 -14.71
N ARG A 121 -17.06 38.92 -14.95
CA ARG A 121 -17.60 38.69 -16.30
C ARG A 121 -18.24 39.96 -16.87
N GLU A 122 -18.92 40.74 -16.04
CA GLU A 122 -19.50 42.03 -16.47
C GLU A 122 -18.43 43.07 -16.82
N LYS A 123 -17.27 43.03 -16.16
CA LYS A 123 -16.18 44.00 -16.35
C LYS A 123 -15.04 43.51 -17.27
N GLU A 124 -15.09 42.25 -17.74
CA GLU A 124 -14.02 41.53 -18.46
C GLU A 124 -12.63 41.57 -17.77
N ASP A 125 -12.57 41.91 -16.47
CA ASP A 125 -11.33 41.99 -15.69
C ASP A 125 -11.35 40.98 -14.53
N TYR A 126 -10.51 39.96 -14.64
CA TYR A 126 -10.35 38.89 -13.63
C TYR A 126 -9.31 39.22 -12.55
N SER A 127 -8.66 40.39 -12.62
CA SER A 127 -7.65 40.82 -11.65
C SER A 127 -8.14 40.83 -10.18
N PRO A 128 -9.39 41.25 -9.86
CA PRO A 128 -9.90 41.20 -8.49
C PRO A 128 -10.01 39.77 -7.96
N LEU A 129 -10.50 38.84 -8.78
CA LEU A 129 -10.63 37.42 -8.43
C LEU A 129 -9.27 36.76 -8.21
N ILE A 130 -8.29 37.03 -9.08
CA ILE A 130 -6.90 36.54 -8.94
C ILE A 130 -6.28 36.99 -7.62
N ARG A 131 -6.48 38.25 -7.22
CA ARG A 131 -5.96 38.77 -5.95
C ARG A 131 -6.61 38.11 -4.74
N VAL A 132 -7.93 37.90 -4.78
CA VAL A 132 -8.66 37.26 -3.68
C VAL A 132 -8.24 35.79 -3.55
N ILE A 133 -8.17 35.04 -4.67
CA ILE A 133 -7.70 33.65 -4.70
C ILE A 133 -6.27 33.57 -4.18
N GLY A 134 -5.36 34.37 -4.73
CA GLY A 134 -3.95 34.38 -4.32
C GLY A 134 -3.80 34.66 -2.82
N ARG A 135 -4.58 35.59 -2.26
CA ARG A 135 -4.54 35.90 -0.82
C ARG A 135 -5.08 34.75 0.05
N VAL A 136 -6.23 34.18 -0.30
CA VAL A 136 -6.87 33.14 0.53
C VAL A 136 -6.11 31.82 0.42
N PHE A 137 -5.73 31.40 -0.78
CA PHE A 137 -5.00 30.14 -0.99
C PHE A 137 -3.54 30.20 -0.52
N SER A 138 -2.94 31.38 -0.34
CA SER A 138 -1.61 31.49 0.26
C SER A 138 -1.62 31.45 1.80
N SER A 139 -2.79 31.50 2.44
CA SER A 139 -2.92 31.52 3.91
C SER A 139 -3.62 30.26 4.42
N ALA A 140 -2.93 29.48 5.25
CA ALA A 140 -3.49 28.26 5.82
C ALA A 140 -4.75 28.52 6.67
N GLU A 141 -4.74 29.58 7.50
CA GLU A 141 -5.87 29.95 8.36
C GLU A 141 -7.12 30.31 7.55
N ALA A 142 -6.94 31.01 6.42
CA ALA A 142 -8.02 31.42 5.54
C ALA A 142 -8.65 30.22 4.81
N LEU A 143 -7.83 29.27 4.36
CA LEU A 143 -8.33 28.08 3.67
C LEU A 143 -9.06 27.12 4.62
N VAL A 144 -8.59 26.99 5.86
CA VAL A 144 -9.25 26.20 6.91
C VAL A 144 -10.65 26.71 7.28
N GLN A 145 -10.89 28.00 7.12
CA GLN A 145 -12.20 28.64 7.35
C GLN A 145 -13.09 28.69 6.10
N SER A 146 -12.56 28.36 4.92
CA SER A 146 -13.29 28.42 3.66
C SER A 146 -14.20 27.21 3.45
N PHE A 147 -15.30 27.41 2.70
CA PHE A 147 -16.27 26.39 2.28
C PHE A 147 -16.90 25.57 3.41
N ARG A 148 -17.08 26.15 4.60
CA ARG A 148 -17.73 25.45 5.72
C ARG A 148 -19.24 25.25 5.48
N LYS A 149 -19.76 24.07 5.82
CA LYS A 149 -21.20 23.75 5.80
C LYS A 149 -21.97 24.74 6.69
N ALA A 150 -23.08 25.28 6.20
CA ALA A 150 -23.95 26.15 6.98
C ALA A 150 -24.54 25.38 8.17
N LYS A 151 -24.61 26.02 9.35
CA LYS A 151 -25.28 25.43 10.52
C LYS A 151 -26.76 25.19 10.18
N GLN A 152 -27.23 23.95 10.25
CA GLN A 152 -28.67 23.70 10.40
C GLN A 152 -29.04 24.17 11.81
N HIS A 153 -29.81 25.25 11.92
CA HIS A 153 -30.46 25.57 13.19
C HIS A 153 -31.39 24.41 13.54
N THR A 154 -31.13 23.75 14.66
CA THR A 154 -32.07 22.81 15.26
C THR A 154 -33.39 23.54 15.51
N LYS A 155 -34.49 22.85 15.20
CA LYS A 155 -35.89 23.34 15.25
C LYS A 155 -36.32 23.92 16.62
N GLU A 156 -35.47 23.81 17.64
CA GLU A 156 -35.65 24.32 19.00
C GLU A 156 -35.21 25.79 19.15
N GLU A 157 -34.22 26.28 18.39
CA GLU A 157 -33.79 27.69 18.44
C GLU A 157 -34.71 28.62 17.63
N LEU A 158 -35.41 28.08 16.62
CA LEU A 158 -36.41 28.83 15.84
C LEU A 158 -37.71 29.08 16.62
N LYS A 159 -37.99 28.31 17.68
CA LYS A 159 -39.16 28.53 18.55
C LYS A 159 -38.94 29.60 19.62
N SER A 160 -37.70 29.89 20.01
CA SER A 160 -37.38 30.93 21.00
C SER A 160 -37.33 32.34 20.41
N LEU A 161 -37.26 32.46 19.08
CA LEU A 161 -37.20 33.74 18.35
C LEU A 161 -38.54 34.21 17.77
N GLN A 162 -39.60 33.39 17.86
CA GLN A 162 -40.95 33.73 17.36
C GLN A 162 -41.96 34.05 18.48
N GLY A 163 -41.52 34.12 19.73
CA GLY A 163 -42.37 34.46 20.88
C GLY A 163 -42.21 35.92 21.30
N LYS A 164 -42.59 36.87 20.44
CA LYS A 164 -42.87 38.29 20.77
C LYS A 164 -43.21 39.04 19.48
N ASP A 165 -44.48 39.06 19.12
CA ASP A 165 -45.20 40.24 18.65
C ASP A 165 -46.69 39.90 18.56
N GLU A 166 -47.51 40.88 18.95
CA GLU A 166 -48.87 40.77 19.51
C GLU A 166 -50.00 40.66 18.46
N ASP A 167 -51.08 40.01 18.89
CA ASP A 167 -52.51 40.31 18.70
C ASP A 167 -53.02 40.96 17.38
N LYS A 168 -53.91 40.25 16.66
CA LYS A 168 -55.36 40.57 16.56
C LYS A 168 -56.13 39.80 15.47
N ASP A 169 -57.34 39.42 15.88
CA ASP A 169 -58.62 39.31 15.14
C ASP A 169 -58.93 38.09 14.25
N GLU A 170 -59.77 37.24 14.86
CA GLU A 170 -61.08 36.73 14.42
C GLU A 170 -61.22 35.74 13.25
N ASP A 171 -61.74 34.55 13.63
CA ASP A 171 -62.91 33.83 13.09
C ASP A 171 -62.99 33.58 11.57
N GLU A 172 -63.25 32.37 11.06
CA GLU A 172 -64.32 31.46 11.46
C GLU A 172 -64.24 30.15 10.64
N LYS A 173 -64.85 29.07 11.19
CA LYS A 173 -65.29 27.79 10.60
C LYS A 173 -64.26 26.66 10.49
N GLU A 174 -64.19 25.69 11.43
CA GLU A 174 -65.16 24.60 11.76
C GLU A 174 -65.72 23.88 10.52
N LYS A 175 -65.72 22.54 10.38
CA LYS A 175 -65.76 21.40 11.32
C LYS A 175 -65.37 20.12 10.53
N ALA A 176 -64.55 19.22 11.09
CA ALA A 176 -64.95 17.95 11.74
C ALA A 176 -65.67 16.95 10.80
N ALA A 177 -65.44 15.63 10.78
CA ALA A 177 -64.57 14.70 11.48
C ALA A 177 -64.74 13.31 10.82
N CYS A 178 -63.97 12.33 11.29
CA CYS A 178 -64.16 10.87 11.20
C CYS A 178 -63.65 10.15 9.93
N SER A 179 -62.51 9.48 10.07
CA SER A 179 -62.53 8.04 10.40
C SER A 179 -61.23 7.63 11.09
N ALA A 180 -61.38 6.95 12.23
CA ALA A 180 -60.33 6.28 12.97
C ALA A 180 -60.58 4.77 12.87
N ALA A 181 -59.51 4.01 12.64
CA ALA A 181 -59.28 2.58 12.87
C ALA A 181 -58.32 2.10 11.77
N ALA A 182 -57.24 1.35 12.00
CA ALA A 182 -56.56 0.86 13.20
C ALA A 182 -55.22 0.29 12.69
N MET A 183 -54.15 0.40 13.49
CA MET A 183 -53.28 -0.70 13.92
C MET A 183 -51.89 -0.18 14.31
N GLU A 184 -51.55 -0.55 15.54
CA GLU A 184 -50.36 -0.25 16.32
C GLU A 184 -49.26 -1.32 16.12
N GLU A 185 -48.23 -1.16 16.95
CA GLU A 185 -47.07 -2.01 17.28
C GLU A 185 -45.78 -1.60 16.55
N ASP A 186 -44.82 -0.88 17.15
CA ASP A 186 -44.25 -0.81 18.52
C ASP A 186 -43.14 -1.82 18.81
N SER A 187 -42.05 -1.27 19.36
CA SER A 187 -41.00 -1.88 20.19
C SER A 187 -40.06 -2.91 19.53
N GLY A 188 -38.77 -3.01 19.83
CA GLY A 188 -37.93 -2.42 20.89
C GLY A 188 -36.82 -3.42 21.24
N ALA A 189 -35.62 -2.94 21.64
CA ALA A 189 -34.78 -3.55 22.68
C ALA A 189 -33.46 -2.76 22.92
N SER A 190 -33.50 -2.00 24.03
CA SER A 190 -32.46 -1.76 25.06
C SER A 190 -31.54 -2.97 25.37
N SER A 191 -30.35 -2.92 25.98
CA SER A 191 -29.57 -1.90 26.71
C SER A 191 -28.30 -2.58 27.28
N SER A 192 -27.22 -1.83 27.52
CA SER A 192 -26.44 -1.98 28.78
C SER A 192 -25.70 -0.70 29.15
N SER A 193 -25.96 -0.25 30.36
CA SER A 193 -25.57 1.00 31.02
C SER A 193 -24.26 0.91 31.80
N SER A 194 -23.51 2.03 31.91
CA SER A 194 -22.86 2.38 33.19
C SER A 194 -22.66 3.89 33.39
N SER A 195 -23.44 4.43 34.33
CA SER A 195 -23.12 5.46 35.33
C SER A 195 -22.34 6.73 34.96
N ARG A 196 -23.05 7.87 35.03
CA ARG A 196 -22.49 9.20 35.33
C ARG A 196 -22.38 9.40 36.86
N ILE A 197 -21.23 9.90 37.30
CA ILE A 197 -21.12 10.73 38.52
C ILE A 197 -20.61 12.09 38.03
N GLY A 198 -21.34 13.15 38.37
CA GLY A 198 -21.03 14.51 37.96
C GLY A 198 -19.96 15.15 38.83
N ASP A 199 -19.29 16.16 38.29
CA ASP A 199 -19.06 17.37 39.05
C ASP A 199 -18.92 18.60 38.12
N ASN A 200 -19.49 19.71 38.59
CA ASN A 200 -19.48 21.01 37.93
C ASN A 200 -18.09 21.64 38.00
N THR A 201 -17.58 22.18 36.90
CA THR A 201 -16.73 23.37 36.94
C THR A 201 -16.79 24.10 35.61
N GLN A 202 -17.15 25.38 35.68
CA GLN A 202 -17.17 26.33 34.58
C GLN A 202 -15.75 26.59 34.05
N GLY A 203 -15.60 26.64 32.73
CA GLY A 203 -14.43 27.21 32.07
C GLY A 203 -14.11 26.54 30.73
N ASP A 204 -13.99 27.37 29.69
CA ASP A 204 -13.25 27.16 28.43
C ASP A 204 -13.95 26.61 27.17
N ASN A 205 -14.02 27.52 26.19
CA ASN A 205 -13.81 27.37 24.75
C ASN A 205 -14.53 26.24 24.01
N ASN A 206 -15.54 26.66 23.24
CA ASN A 206 -16.25 25.90 22.21
C ASN A 206 -15.31 25.30 21.13
N LEU A 207 -14.70 24.14 21.40
CA LEU A 207 -14.28 23.19 20.36
C LEU A 207 -15.38 22.14 20.21
N GLN A 208 -16.17 22.27 19.14
CA GLN A 208 -17.16 21.26 18.78
C GLN A 208 -16.40 20.03 18.25
N LYS A 209 -16.33 18.95 19.04
CA LYS A 209 -15.80 17.66 18.58
C LYS A 209 -16.69 17.15 17.45
N LEU A 210 -16.27 17.37 16.20
CA LEU A 210 -16.81 16.71 15.02
C LEU A 210 -16.68 15.20 15.20
N GLY A 211 -17.67 14.43 14.72
CA GLY A 211 -17.58 12.97 14.69
C GLY A 211 -16.33 12.48 13.94
N PRO A 212 -15.91 11.21 14.14
CA PRO A 212 -14.70 10.67 13.52
C PRO A 212 -14.68 10.82 11.98
N ASP A 213 -15.85 10.81 11.34
CA ASP A 213 -15.99 10.83 9.88
C ASP A 213 -16.60 12.12 9.31
N GLU A 214 -16.87 13.13 10.16
CA GLU A 214 -17.48 14.38 9.71
C GLU A 214 -16.43 15.46 9.46
N VAL A 215 -16.55 16.09 8.29
CA VAL A 215 -15.74 17.24 7.86
C VAL A 215 -16.63 18.46 7.77
N SER A 216 -16.10 19.59 8.22
CA SER A 216 -16.80 20.87 8.20
C SER A 216 -16.93 21.47 6.80
N VAL A 217 -16.27 20.92 5.77
CA VAL A 217 -16.25 21.44 4.38
C VAL A 217 -17.37 20.85 3.53
N ASP A 218 -17.99 21.70 2.73
CA ASP A 218 -18.87 21.30 1.63
C ASP A 218 -18.04 20.98 0.37
N ILE A 219 -17.76 19.70 0.17
CA ILE A 219 -16.91 19.20 -0.94
C ILE A 219 -17.60 19.41 -2.30
N GLU A 220 -18.93 19.34 -2.37
CA GLU A 220 -19.65 19.52 -3.63
C GLU A 220 -19.62 20.99 -4.07
N ALA A 221 -19.74 21.92 -3.12
CA ALA A 221 -19.57 23.35 -3.38
C ALA A 221 -18.16 23.66 -3.90
N VAL A 222 -17.12 23.06 -3.30
CA VAL A 222 -15.72 23.23 -3.76
C VAL A 222 -15.55 22.76 -5.20
N ARG A 223 -16.12 21.59 -5.56
CA ARG A 223 -16.05 21.04 -6.93
C ARG A 223 -16.71 21.95 -7.96
N ARG A 224 -17.95 22.38 -7.71
CA ARG A 224 -18.67 23.31 -8.61
C ARG A 224 -17.90 24.61 -8.83
N VAL A 225 -17.22 25.08 -7.78
CA VAL A 225 -16.37 26.26 -7.85
C VAL A 225 -15.13 26.01 -8.71
N TYR A 226 -14.41 24.90 -8.53
CA TYR A 226 -13.25 24.59 -9.37
C TYR A 226 -13.62 24.38 -10.83
N ASP A 227 -14.71 23.67 -11.14
CA ASP A 227 -15.17 23.45 -12.53
C ASP A 227 -15.37 24.79 -13.27
N ARG A 228 -15.86 25.81 -12.55
CA ARG A 228 -16.12 27.14 -13.10
C ARG A 228 -14.88 28.04 -13.15
N LEU A 229 -13.94 27.87 -12.22
CA LEU A 229 -12.72 28.68 -12.10
C LEU A 229 -11.58 28.18 -13.00
N LEU A 230 -11.42 26.87 -13.12
CA LEU A 230 -10.34 26.23 -13.90
C LEU A 230 -10.56 26.31 -15.41
N SER A 231 -11.70 26.85 -15.86
CA SER A 231 -11.94 27.20 -17.27
C SER A 231 -11.08 28.37 -17.77
N ASN A 232 -10.31 29.05 -16.90
CA ASN A 232 -9.51 30.23 -17.24
C ASN A 232 -8.03 30.09 -16.78
N GLU A 233 -7.11 30.06 -17.75
CA GLU A 233 -5.66 29.90 -17.54
C GLU A 233 -5.04 30.95 -16.58
N LYS A 234 -5.56 32.19 -16.57
CA LYS A 234 -5.03 33.23 -15.67
C LYS A 234 -5.34 32.96 -14.20
N ILE A 235 -6.41 32.23 -13.92
CA ILE A 235 -6.79 31.84 -12.56
C ILE A 235 -5.98 30.62 -12.11
N GLU A 236 -5.71 29.70 -13.03
CA GLU A 236 -4.84 28.54 -12.81
C GLU A 236 -3.44 28.95 -12.37
N THR A 237 -2.80 29.88 -13.08
CA THR A 237 -1.48 30.41 -12.67
C THR A 237 -1.51 31.08 -11.29
N ALA A 238 -2.64 31.68 -10.89
CA ALA A 238 -2.80 32.26 -9.55
C ALA A 238 -2.86 31.18 -8.46
N PHE A 239 -3.59 30.08 -8.71
CA PHE A 239 -3.64 28.92 -7.82
C PHE A 239 -2.27 28.26 -7.68
N LEU A 240 -1.56 28.05 -8.79
CA LEU A 240 -0.22 27.48 -8.79
C LEU A 240 0.72 28.29 -7.88
N ASN A 241 0.80 29.61 -8.10
CA ASN A 241 1.64 30.48 -7.28
C ASN A 241 1.23 30.44 -5.80
N ALA A 242 -0.07 30.47 -5.51
CA ALA A 242 -0.57 30.40 -4.14
C ALA A 242 -0.18 29.10 -3.44
N LEU A 243 -0.24 27.95 -4.12
CA LEU A 243 0.17 26.65 -3.58
C LEU A 243 1.67 26.57 -3.31
N VAL A 244 2.49 27.16 -4.18
CA VAL A 244 3.94 27.25 -3.98
C VAL A 244 4.27 28.05 -2.71
N TYR A 245 3.54 29.12 -2.43
CA TYR A 245 3.70 29.89 -1.18
C TYR A 245 3.12 29.18 0.05
N LEU A 246 1.99 28.49 -0.11
CA LEU A 246 1.30 27.81 0.99
C LEU A 246 2.09 26.61 1.52
N SER A 247 2.59 25.77 0.63
CA SER A 247 3.10 24.43 0.99
C SER A 247 4.26 24.44 1.98
N PRO A 248 5.30 25.30 1.85
CA PRO A 248 6.38 25.37 2.83
C PRO A 248 5.92 25.87 4.20
N ASN A 249 4.92 26.76 4.25
CA ASN A 249 4.35 27.26 5.51
C ASN A 249 3.60 26.13 6.22
N VAL A 250 2.80 25.37 5.48
CA VAL A 250 2.07 24.20 6.01
C VAL A 250 3.03 23.11 6.50
N GLU A 251 4.13 22.87 5.77
CA GLU A 251 5.18 21.93 6.22
C GLU A 251 5.76 22.36 7.58
N CYS A 252 6.08 23.65 7.74
CA CYS A 252 6.61 24.19 9.00
C CYS A 252 5.58 24.09 10.13
N ASP A 253 4.33 24.42 9.86
CA ASP A 253 3.22 24.35 10.82
C ASP A 253 3.04 22.92 11.35
N LEU A 254 3.03 21.94 10.46
CA LEU A 254 2.88 20.53 10.83
C LEU A 254 4.10 19.99 11.56
N THR A 255 5.32 20.39 11.15
CA THR A 255 6.56 19.86 11.71
C THR A 255 6.90 20.46 13.08
N TYR A 256 6.64 21.75 13.29
CA TYR A 256 7.13 22.48 14.48
C TYR A 256 6.02 22.99 15.40
N HIS A 257 4.80 23.20 14.90
CA HIS A 257 3.74 23.87 15.65
C HIS A 257 2.60 22.95 16.09
N ASN A 258 2.61 21.66 15.72
CA ASN A 258 1.58 20.66 16.07
C ASN A 258 0.16 21.21 15.84
N VAL A 259 -0.04 21.94 14.74
CA VAL A 259 -1.27 22.72 14.51
C VAL A 259 -2.51 21.82 14.44
N TYR A 260 -2.38 20.61 13.91
CA TYR A 260 -3.49 19.65 13.87
C TYR A 260 -4.02 19.25 15.26
N SER A 261 -3.16 19.16 16.28
CA SER A 261 -3.60 18.88 17.64
C SER A 261 -4.38 20.04 18.26
N ARG A 262 -4.21 21.27 17.73
CA ARG A 262 -4.90 22.48 18.19
C ARG A 262 -6.21 22.71 17.44
N ASP A 263 -6.23 22.51 16.12
CA ASP A 263 -7.42 22.62 15.29
C ASP A 263 -7.55 21.41 14.34
N PRO A 264 -8.48 20.48 14.61
CA PRO A 264 -8.78 19.37 13.70
C PRO A 264 -9.30 19.80 12.32
N ASN A 265 -9.80 21.03 12.17
CA ASN A 265 -10.23 21.57 10.88
C ASN A 265 -9.06 21.90 9.95
N TYR A 266 -7.81 21.80 10.41
CA TYR A 266 -6.64 22.02 9.57
C TYR A 266 -6.60 21.08 8.34
N LEU A 267 -7.27 19.92 8.42
CA LEU A 267 -7.45 19.00 7.29
C LEU A 267 -8.24 19.57 6.11
N ASN A 268 -9.08 20.58 6.33
CA ASN A 268 -9.88 21.23 5.30
C ASN A 268 -9.01 21.77 4.16
N LEU A 269 -7.81 22.25 4.49
CA LEU A 269 -6.83 22.72 3.53
C LEU A 269 -6.48 21.63 2.50
N PHE A 270 -6.15 20.44 2.97
CA PHE A 270 -5.77 19.32 2.11
C PHE A 270 -6.94 18.85 1.24
N ILE A 271 -8.16 18.85 1.79
CA ILE A 271 -9.37 18.49 1.06
C ILE A 271 -9.61 19.51 -0.07
N ILE A 272 -9.61 20.81 0.24
CA ILE A 272 -9.86 21.86 -0.77
C ILE A 272 -8.81 21.85 -1.88
N VAL A 273 -7.53 21.62 -1.55
CA VAL A 273 -6.47 21.56 -2.58
C VAL A 273 -6.60 20.31 -3.44
N MET A 274 -6.89 19.14 -2.85
CA MET A 274 -7.01 17.88 -3.59
C MET A 274 -8.23 17.82 -4.53
N GLU A 275 -9.26 18.64 -4.31
CA GLU A 275 -10.38 18.78 -5.26
C GLU A 275 -10.03 19.56 -6.54
N ASN A 276 -8.84 20.18 -6.64
CA ASN A 276 -8.41 20.84 -7.86
C ASN A 276 -8.20 19.82 -9.00
N GLY A 277 -8.96 19.96 -10.08
CA GLY A 277 -8.91 19.09 -11.26
C GLY A 277 -7.59 19.17 -12.04
N ASN A 278 -6.91 20.31 -12.05
CA ASN A 278 -5.72 20.58 -12.88
C ASN A 278 -4.38 20.25 -12.21
N LEU A 279 -4.37 19.54 -11.07
CA LEU A 279 -3.12 19.15 -10.40
C LEU A 279 -2.19 18.27 -11.25
N HIS A 280 -2.72 17.68 -12.33
CA HIS A 280 -2.00 16.86 -13.30
C HIS A 280 -1.27 17.68 -14.39
N SER A 281 -1.47 19.00 -14.43
CA SER A 281 -0.79 19.85 -15.42
C SER A 281 0.72 19.90 -15.17
N PRO A 282 1.56 19.97 -16.23
CA PRO A 282 3.01 19.95 -16.11
C PRO A 282 3.56 21.01 -15.16
N GLU A 283 2.99 22.22 -15.16
CA GLU A 283 3.42 23.34 -14.33
C GLU A 283 3.21 23.04 -12.83
N TYR A 284 2.09 22.37 -12.48
CA TYR A 284 1.82 21.95 -11.12
C TYR A 284 2.73 20.80 -10.69
N LEU A 285 2.94 19.81 -11.56
CA LEU A 285 3.83 18.67 -11.32
C LEU A 285 5.28 19.11 -11.05
N GLU A 286 5.74 20.16 -11.73
CA GLU A 286 7.11 20.66 -11.58
C GLU A 286 7.28 21.51 -10.31
N MET A 287 6.36 22.44 -10.05
CA MET A 287 6.55 23.50 -9.05
C MET A 287 5.76 23.30 -7.75
N ALA A 288 4.45 23.05 -7.83
CA ALA A 288 3.55 23.13 -6.68
C ALA A 288 3.33 21.79 -5.97
N LEU A 289 3.04 20.74 -6.74
CA LEU A 289 2.67 19.42 -6.22
C LEU A 289 3.80 18.74 -5.42
N PRO A 290 5.10 18.83 -5.77
CA PRO A 290 6.17 18.27 -4.95
C PRO A 290 6.21 18.86 -3.53
N LEU A 291 6.07 20.19 -3.43
CA LEU A 291 6.07 20.90 -2.14
C LEU A 291 4.82 20.56 -1.33
N PHE A 292 3.67 20.47 -1.99
CA PHE A 292 2.42 20.09 -1.36
C PHE A 292 2.46 18.65 -0.83
N CYS A 293 2.97 17.69 -1.61
CA CYS A 293 3.17 16.31 -1.17
C CYS A 293 4.10 16.25 0.04
N LYS A 294 5.17 17.06 0.05
CA LYS A 294 6.11 17.13 1.18
C LYS A 294 5.40 17.58 2.46
N ALA A 295 4.59 18.64 2.38
CA ALA A 295 3.77 19.09 3.50
C ALA A 295 2.77 18.02 3.95
N MET A 296 2.06 17.39 3.01
CA MET A 296 1.08 16.35 3.30
C MET A 296 1.70 15.10 3.95
N SER A 297 2.92 14.73 3.56
CA SER A 297 3.66 13.60 4.15
C SER A 297 4.02 13.78 5.64
N LYS A 298 3.93 15.01 6.17
CA LYS A 298 4.17 15.36 7.59
C LYS A 298 2.91 15.30 8.45
N LEU A 299 1.75 14.95 7.88
CA LEU A 299 0.52 14.81 8.64
C LEU A 299 0.66 13.72 9.72
N PRO A 300 0.15 13.94 10.94
CA PRO A 300 0.14 12.90 11.98
C PRO A 300 -0.81 11.76 11.60
N LEU A 301 -0.56 10.56 12.13
CA LEU A 301 -1.30 9.33 11.77
C LEU A 301 -2.83 9.48 11.90
N ALA A 302 -3.32 10.10 12.98
CA ALA A 302 -4.75 10.35 13.19
C ALA A 302 -5.36 11.27 12.11
N ALA A 303 -4.58 12.20 11.56
CA ALA A 303 -5.01 13.07 10.47
C ALA A 303 -5.08 12.31 9.13
N GLN A 304 -4.06 11.47 8.87
CA GLN A 304 -4.04 10.60 7.69
C GLN A 304 -5.23 9.64 7.69
N ALA A 305 -5.50 8.97 8.82
CA ALA A 305 -6.63 8.06 8.96
C ALA A 305 -7.98 8.76 8.74
N LYS A 306 -8.14 10.00 9.23
CA LYS A 306 -9.35 10.80 8.99
C LYS A 306 -9.54 11.17 7.51
N LEU A 307 -8.46 11.52 6.80
CA LEU A 307 -8.52 11.73 5.35
C LEU A 307 -8.87 10.46 4.59
N VAL A 308 -8.29 9.32 4.97
CA VAL A 308 -8.58 8.02 4.36
C VAL A 308 -10.05 7.66 4.50
N ARG A 309 -10.64 7.80 5.70
CA ARG A 309 -12.07 7.54 5.95
C ARG A 309 -13.01 8.52 5.21
N LEU A 310 -12.52 9.71 4.88
CA LEU A 310 -13.28 10.64 4.05
C LEU A 310 -13.24 10.20 2.58
N TRP A 311 -12.04 9.93 2.08
CA TRP A 311 -11.83 9.55 0.69
C TRP A 311 -12.41 8.18 0.36
N SER A 312 -12.53 7.26 1.31
CA SER A 312 -13.23 5.99 1.10
C SER A 312 -14.69 6.14 0.69
N LYS A 313 -15.32 7.31 0.95
CA LYS A 313 -16.69 7.62 0.54
C LYS A 313 -16.77 8.23 -0.87
N TYR A 314 -15.64 8.46 -1.53
CA TYR A 314 -15.60 9.05 -2.87
C TYR A 314 -15.92 8.02 -3.95
N ARG A 315 -16.29 8.50 -5.15
CA ARG A 315 -16.50 7.63 -6.31
C ARG A 315 -15.17 7.11 -6.84
N ALA A 316 -15.18 5.95 -7.49
CA ALA A 316 -13.98 5.33 -8.09
C ALA A 316 -13.22 6.30 -9.02
N ASP A 317 -13.93 7.07 -9.85
CA ASP A 317 -13.30 8.05 -10.76
C ASP A 317 -12.50 9.14 -10.03
N GLN A 318 -12.94 9.51 -8.83
CA GLN A 318 -12.28 10.55 -8.03
C GLN A 318 -11.01 10.02 -7.37
N ILE A 319 -11.07 8.78 -6.86
CA ILE A 319 -9.89 8.08 -6.36
C ILE A 319 -8.89 7.85 -7.49
N ARG A 320 -9.36 7.53 -8.71
CA ARG A 320 -8.50 7.34 -9.89
C ARG A 320 -7.77 8.63 -10.23
N ARG A 321 -8.47 9.76 -10.34
CA ARG A 321 -7.84 11.08 -10.57
C ARG A 321 -6.77 11.40 -9.52
N MET A 322 -7.05 11.15 -8.24
CA MET A 322 -6.09 11.41 -7.16
C MET A 322 -4.87 10.49 -7.27
N MET A 323 -5.09 9.20 -7.57
CA MET A 323 -4.03 8.22 -7.81
C MET A 323 -3.15 8.65 -8.99
N GLU A 324 -3.76 8.99 -10.13
CA GLU A 324 -3.07 9.47 -11.33
C GLU A 324 -2.22 10.71 -11.05
N THR A 325 -2.74 11.66 -10.25
CA THR A 325 -2.01 12.89 -9.89
C THR A 325 -0.68 12.57 -9.19
N PHE A 326 -0.69 11.66 -8.20
CA PHE A 326 0.54 11.27 -7.51
C PHE A 326 1.43 10.36 -8.36
N GLN A 327 0.85 9.45 -9.14
CA GLN A 327 1.63 8.60 -10.04
C GLN A 327 2.34 9.39 -11.13
N GLN A 328 1.66 10.37 -11.75
CA GLN A 328 2.26 11.22 -12.76
C GLN A 328 3.42 12.03 -12.19
N LEU A 329 3.32 12.52 -10.95
CA LEU A 329 4.44 13.18 -10.28
C LEU A 329 5.63 12.24 -10.12
N ILE A 330 5.39 11.01 -9.66
CA ILE A 330 6.44 9.99 -9.52
C ILE A 330 7.08 9.71 -10.88
N THR A 331 6.27 9.39 -11.89
CA THR A 331 6.73 9.12 -13.25
C THR A 331 7.50 10.29 -13.85
N TYR A 332 6.99 11.52 -13.72
CA TYR A 332 7.64 12.72 -14.22
C TYR A 332 9.02 12.92 -13.58
N LYS A 333 9.13 12.78 -12.26
CA LYS A 333 10.43 12.89 -11.57
C LYS A 333 11.37 11.74 -11.90
N VAL A 334 10.85 10.51 -12.04
CA VAL A 334 11.64 9.33 -12.42
C VAL A 334 12.23 9.46 -13.82
N ILE A 335 11.45 9.97 -14.78
CA ILE A 335 11.89 10.12 -16.17
C ILE A 335 12.75 11.38 -16.36
N SER A 336 12.43 12.48 -15.67
CA SER A 336 13.15 13.75 -15.84
C SER A 336 14.52 13.75 -15.16
N ASN A 337 14.69 12.98 -14.08
CA ASN A 337 15.96 12.87 -13.37
C ASN A 337 16.71 11.60 -13.81
N GLU A 338 18.02 11.73 -14.02
CA GLU A 338 18.88 10.56 -14.22
C GLU A 338 19.25 9.93 -12.88
N PHE A 339 18.69 8.75 -12.61
CA PHE A 339 19.03 7.94 -11.46
C PHE A 339 20.12 6.94 -11.83
N ASN A 340 21.08 6.77 -10.92
CA ASN A 340 22.25 5.93 -11.11
C ASN A 340 22.63 5.33 -9.76
N SER A 341 23.56 4.39 -9.73
CA SER A 341 24.06 3.78 -8.49
C SER A 341 24.54 4.75 -7.39
N ARG A 342 24.81 6.02 -7.73
CA ARG A 342 25.17 7.11 -6.78
C ARG A 342 24.01 8.06 -6.44
N ASN A 343 23.01 8.17 -7.29
CA ASN A 343 21.82 9.01 -7.11
C ASN A 343 20.60 8.10 -7.12
N LEU A 344 20.15 7.68 -5.94
CA LEU A 344 19.08 6.72 -5.79
C LEU A 344 17.73 7.42 -5.76
N VAL A 345 16.70 6.78 -6.32
CA VAL A 345 15.33 7.28 -6.26
C VAL A 345 14.84 7.43 -4.81
N ASN A 346 15.36 6.60 -3.91
CA ASN A 346 15.12 6.65 -2.46
C ASN A 346 15.51 7.97 -1.80
N ASP A 347 16.46 8.71 -2.40
CA ASP A 347 16.97 9.98 -1.86
C ASP A 347 16.20 11.20 -2.43
N ASP A 348 15.29 11.01 -3.39
CA ASP A 348 14.46 12.08 -3.95
C ASP A 348 13.24 12.37 -3.06
N ASP A 349 13.27 13.51 -2.38
CA ASP A 349 12.21 13.97 -1.47
C ASP A 349 10.82 14.03 -2.13
N ALA A 350 10.74 14.39 -3.42
CA ALA A 350 9.46 14.54 -4.12
C ALA A 350 8.84 13.18 -4.41
N VAL A 351 9.62 12.22 -4.91
CA VAL A 351 9.16 10.85 -5.16
C VAL A 351 8.75 10.16 -3.86
N VAL A 352 9.55 10.31 -2.80
CA VAL A 352 9.24 9.74 -1.48
C VAL A 352 7.97 10.36 -0.89
N ALA A 353 7.82 11.68 -0.94
CA ALA A 353 6.64 12.35 -0.44
C ALA A 353 5.38 11.98 -1.23
N ALA A 354 5.47 11.91 -2.56
CA ALA A 354 4.37 11.48 -3.42
C ALA A 354 3.96 10.04 -3.12
N SER A 355 4.92 9.12 -2.91
CA SER A 355 4.65 7.72 -2.56
C SER A 355 3.92 7.59 -1.22
N LYS A 356 4.30 8.39 -0.22
CA LYS A 356 3.59 8.47 1.07
C LYS A 356 2.18 9.05 0.93
N CYS A 357 1.96 9.98 0.01
CA CYS A 357 0.63 10.52 -0.27
C CYS A 357 -0.26 9.50 -0.98
N LEU A 358 0.31 8.81 -1.98
CA LEU A 358 -0.36 7.74 -2.72
C LEU A 358 -0.78 6.60 -1.79
N LYS A 359 0.00 6.30 -0.74
CA LYS A 359 -0.35 5.33 0.30
C LYS A 359 -1.70 5.63 0.97
N MET A 360 -2.00 6.91 1.25
CA MET A 360 -3.32 7.28 1.80
C MET A 360 -4.45 7.03 0.80
N VAL A 361 -4.23 7.34 -0.48
CA VAL A 361 -5.21 7.06 -1.54
C VAL A 361 -5.44 5.55 -1.70
N TYR A 362 -4.37 4.76 -1.61
CA TYR A 362 -4.44 3.30 -1.63
C TYR A 362 -5.28 2.74 -0.47
N TYR A 363 -5.08 3.20 0.77
CA TYR A 363 -5.93 2.75 1.87
C TYR A 363 -7.38 3.26 1.76
N ALA A 364 -7.60 4.43 1.16
CA ALA A 364 -8.96 4.89 0.85
C ALA A 364 -9.66 3.97 -0.16
N ASN A 365 -8.91 3.49 -1.17
CA ASN A 365 -9.37 2.51 -2.15
C ASN A 365 -9.74 1.16 -1.52
N VAL A 366 -8.94 0.71 -0.53
CA VAL A 366 -9.19 -0.51 0.25
C VAL A 366 -10.44 -0.36 1.11
N VAL A 367 -10.52 0.70 1.93
CA VAL A 367 -11.64 0.92 2.88
C VAL A 367 -12.95 1.24 2.16
N GLY A 368 -12.89 1.92 1.01
CA GLY A 368 -14.06 2.23 0.21
C GLY A 368 -14.57 1.05 -0.63
N GLY A 369 -13.77 -0.01 -0.75
CA GLY A 369 -14.13 -1.23 -1.45
C GLY A 369 -15.01 -2.16 -0.61
N ASP A 370 -15.16 -3.38 -1.10
CA ASP A 370 -15.82 -4.48 -0.40
C ASP A 370 -14.83 -5.13 0.57
N VAL A 371 -14.94 -4.77 1.85
CA VAL A 371 -14.07 -5.24 2.93
C VAL A 371 -14.79 -6.29 3.77
N ASP A 372 -14.08 -7.39 4.04
CA ASP A 372 -14.49 -8.45 4.95
C ASP A 372 -14.36 -7.93 6.39
N THR A 373 -15.45 -7.43 6.97
CA THR A 373 -15.49 -6.86 8.34
C THR A 373 -15.56 -7.90 9.44
N ASP A 374 -15.85 -9.16 9.07
CA ASP A 374 -15.89 -10.25 10.02
C ASP A 374 -14.45 -10.57 10.41
N HIS A 375 -14.14 -10.49 11.72
CA HIS A 375 -12.81 -10.73 12.30
C HIS A 375 -12.36 -12.21 12.11
N ASN A 376 -12.14 -12.58 10.85
CA ASN A 376 -11.89 -13.92 10.34
C ASN A 376 -10.41 -14.29 10.45
N GLU A 377 -9.74 -13.88 11.51
CA GLU A 377 -8.34 -14.26 11.75
C GLU A 377 -8.32 -15.64 12.43
N GLU A 378 -7.45 -16.52 11.98
CA GLU A 378 -7.10 -17.71 12.76
C GLU A 378 -6.31 -17.23 14.00
N GLU A 379 -6.72 -17.64 15.20
CA GLU A 379 -5.92 -17.40 16.41
C GLU A 379 -4.57 -18.08 16.19
N ASP A 380 -3.48 -17.31 16.21
CA ASP A 380 -2.11 -17.85 16.15
C ASP A 380 -1.85 -18.61 17.46
N GLU A 381 -2.34 -19.85 17.57
CA GLU A 381 -2.32 -20.64 18.82
C GLU A 381 -0.93 -21.17 19.21
N GLU A 382 0.09 -21.06 18.36
CA GLU A 382 1.42 -21.56 18.68
C GLU A 382 2.47 -20.47 18.49
N PRO A 383 2.90 -19.79 19.58
CA PRO A 383 4.24 -19.22 19.57
C PRO A 383 5.21 -20.37 19.32
N ILE A 384 5.93 -20.31 18.19
CA ILE A 384 7.09 -21.18 17.96
C ILE A 384 7.93 -21.09 19.23
N PRO A 385 8.31 -22.21 19.87
CA PRO A 385 9.14 -22.17 21.06
C PRO A 385 10.38 -21.34 20.72
N GLU A 386 10.55 -20.18 21.35
CA GLU A 386 11.83 -19.49 21.36
C GLU A 386 12.81 -20.50 21.96
N SER A 387 13.63 -21.11 21.11
CA SER A 387 14.70 -22.00 21.56
C SER A 387 15.48 -21.24 22.62
N SER A 388 15.45 -21.74 23.85
CA SER A 388 15.95 -21.06 25.04
C SER A 388 17.48 -21.00 25.11
N GLU A 389 18.16 -21.39 24.03
CA GLU A 389 19.58 -21.21 23.84
C GLU A 389 19.82 -19.84 23.21
N LEU A 390 20.62 -19.00 23.88
CA LEU A 390 21.17 -17.81 23.25
C LEU A 390 21.88 -18.25 21.96
N THR A 391 21.31 -17.93 20.81
CA THR A 391 21.95 -18.22 19.52
C THR A 391 23.26 -17.41 19.45
N LEU A 392 24.29 -17.92 18.77
CA LEU A 392 25.56 -17.19 18.65
C LEU A 392 25.39 -15.83 17.95
N GLN A 393 24.26 -15.61 17.27
CA GLN A 393 23.76 -14.33 16.76
C GLN A 393 23.67 -13.25 17.86
N GLU A 394 23.22 -13.64 19.07
CA GLU A 394 23.14 -12.80 20.27
C GLU A 394 24.52 -12.52 20.86
N LEU A 395 25.42 -13.52 20.80
CA LEU A 395 26.81 -13.42 21.29
C LEU A 395 27.72 -12.59 20.36
N LEU A 396 27.46 -12.59 19.06
CA LEU A 396 28.18 -11.79 18.04
C LEU A 396 27.61 -10.38 17.88
N GLY A 397 26.49 -10.06 18.54
CA GLY A 397 25.88 -8.72 18.53
C GLY A 397 25.18 -8.33 17.24
N GLU A 398 24.94 -9.27 16.32
CA GLU A 398 24.29 -9.00 15.03
C GLU A 398 22.76 -8.84 15.16
N GLU A 399 22.14 -9.39 16.21
CA GLU A 399 20.68 -9.34 16.38
C GLU A 399 20.10 -7.96 16.69
N ARG A 400 20.86 -7.03 17.29
CA ARG A 400 20.35 -5.67 17.56
C ARG A 400 19.94 -4.91 16.30
N ARG A 401 20.37 -5.36 15.11
CA ARG A 401 20.00 -4.78 13.81
C ARG A 401 18.88 -5.54 13.09
N ASN A 402 18.62 -6.80 13.44
CA ASN A 402 17.71 -7.68 12.70
C ASN A 402 16.44 -8.07 13.48
N LYS A 403 16.38 -7.88 14.80
CA LYS A 403 15.16 -8.06 15.61
C LYS A 403 14.34 -6.75 15.64
N LYS A 404 13.65 -6.43 14.55
CA LYS A 404 12.38 -5.68 14.67
C LYS A 404 11.31 -6.52 14.04
N GLY A 405 10.35 -6.89 14.87
CA GLY A 405 9.26 -7.79 14.54
C GLY A 405 8.40 -7.29 13.38
N PRO A 406 7.35 -8.05 13.05
CA PRO A 406 6.52 -7.81 11.88
C PRO A 406 6.07 -6.35 11.76
N ARG A 407 6.43 -5.71 10.63
CA ARG A 407 6.09 -4.32 10.33
C ARG A 407 4.62 -4.21 9.98
N VAL A 408 3.76 -4.19 11.00
CA VAL A 408 2.37 -3.76 10.82
C VAL A 408 2.41 -2.27 10.52
N ASP A 409 1.75 -1.87 9.44
CA ASP A 409 1.69 -0.48 9.05
C ASP A 409 0.96 0.31 10.14
N PRO A 410 1.54 1.40 10.67
CA PRO A 410 0.86 2.23 11.67
C PRO A 410 -0.50 2.73 11.19
N LEU A 411 -0.67 2.93 9.88
CA LEU A 411 -1.94 3.37 9.30
C LEU A 411 -2.99 2.24 9.24
N GLU A 412 -2.59 0.99 8.99
CA GLU A 412 -3.50 -0.18 9.07
C GLU A 412 -4.06 -0.33 10.49
N THR A 413 -3.20 -0.16 11.50
CA THR A 413 -3.59 -0.27 12.91
C THR A 413 -4.60 0.81 13.30
N GLU A 414 -4.40 2.06 12.87
CA GLU A 414 -5.31 3.18 13.16
C GLU A 414 -6.65 3.07 12.40
N LEU A 415 -6.63 2.48 11.19
CA LEU A 415 -7.84 2.26 10.40
C LEU A 415 -8.63 1.03 10.84
N GLY A 416 -7.97 0.06 11.49
CA GLY A 416 -8.58 -1.22 11.87
C GLY A 416 -8.86 -2.13 10.67
N VAL A 417 -8.19 -1.91 9.53
CA VAL A 417 -8.37 -2.66 8.28
C VAL A 417 -7.00 -3.04 7.73
N LYS A 418 -6.81 -4.33 7.43
CA LYS A 418 -5.62 -4.84 6.71
C LYS A 418 -5.92 -4.89 5.22
N THR A 419 -4.89 -4.77 4.40
CA THR A 419 -5.04 -4.88 2.93
C THR A 419 -5.67 -6.20 2.47
N ILE A 420 -5.39 -7.29 3.18
CA ILE A 420 -5.96 -8.63 2.93
C ILE A 420 -7.47 -8.74 3.22
N ASP A 421 -8.04 -7.80 3.98
CA ASP A 421 -9.48 -7.79 4.29
C ASP A 421 -10.30 -7.29 3.09
N CYS A 422 -9.68 -6.53 2.18
CA CYS A 422 -10.34 -6.06 0.98
C CYS A 422 -10.47 -7.19 -0.04
N ARG A 423 -11.71 -7.58 -0.34
CA ARG A 423 -12.04 -8.56 -1.37
C ARG A 423 -12.09 -7.93 -2.75
N LYS A 424 -12.71 -6.75 -2.83
CA LYS A 424 -12.84 -6.00 -4.08
C LYS A 424 -12.57 -4.52 -3.82
N PRO A 425 -11.43 -3.98 -4.28
CA PRO A 425 -11.14 -2.56 -4.14
C PRO A 425 -12.04 -1.72 -5.06
N LEU A 426 -12.14 -0.41 -4.80
CA LEU A 426 -12.84 0.52 -5.71
C LEU A 426 -12.21 0.58 -7.10
N ILE A 427 -10.88 0.47 -7.14
CA ILE A 427 -10.02 0.48 -8.32
C ILE A 427 -9.07 -0.72 -8.21
N PRO A 428 -8.81 -1.46 -9.30
CA PRO A 428 -7.84 -2.55 -9.33
C PRO A 428 -6.49 -2.16 -8.70
N PHE A 429 -5.90 -3.08 -7.94
CA PHE A 429 -4.62 -2.83 -7.26
C PHE A 429 -3.46 -2.64 -8.26
N GLU A 430 -3.58 -3.23 -9.44
CA GLU A 430 -2.61 -3.14 -10.53
C GLU A 430 -2.48 -1.70 -11.04
N GLU A 431 -3.55 -0.89 -10.99
CA GLU A 431 -3.49 0.52 -11.37
C GLU A 431 -2.56 1.33 -10.45
N PHE A 432 -2.24 0.86 -9.23
CA PHE A 432 -1.35 1.56 -8.30
C PHE A 432 0.15 1.31 -8.56
N ILE A 433 0.49 0.35 -9.41
CA ILE A 433 1.87 -0.01 -9.77
C ILE A 433 2.46 1.07 -10.67
N ASN A 434 3.69 1.51 -10.37
CA ASN A 434 4.41 2.48 -11.19
C ASN A 434 5.60 1.81 -11.91
N GLU A 435 5.42 1.40 -13.17
CA GLU A 435 6.48 0.68 -13.91
C GLU A 435 7.80 1.46 -14.06
N PRO A 436 7.81 2.77 -14.40
CA PRO A 436 9.06 3.52 -14.48
C PRO A 436 9.86 3.52 -13.17
N LEU A 437 9.19 3.60 -12.02
CA LEU A 437 9.84 3.47 -10.73
C LEU A 437 10.46 2.08 -10.54
N ASN A 438 9.75 1.02 -10.93
CA ASN A 438 10.23 -0.37 -10.79
C ASN A 438 11.47 -0.64 -11.66
N ASP A 439 11.57 -0.02 -12.84
CA ASP A 439 12.72 -0.18 -13.75
C ASP A 439 14.00 0.46 -13.20
N VAL A 440 13.86 1.57 -12.48
CA VAL A 440 14.98 2.37 -11.95
C VAL A 440 15.38 1.95 -10.53
N LEU A 441 14.48 1.28 -9.81
CA LEU A 441 14.69 0.92 -8.41
C LEU A 441 15.75 -0.19 -8.24
N GLU A 442 16.86 0.16 -7.59
CA GLU A 442 17.90 -0.80 -7.20
C GLU A 442 17.49 -1.57 -5.92
N MET A 443 16.88 -2.73 -6.11
CA MET A 443 16.28 -3.53 -5.03
C MET A 443 17.26 -4.06 -3.97
N ASP A 444 18.53 -4.26 -4.32
CA ASP A 444 19.57 -4.67 -3.37
C ASP A 444 19.82 -3.58 -2.30
N LYS A 445 19.83 -2.32 -2.74
CA LYS A 445 19.97 -1.15 -1.85
C LYS A 445 18.67 -0.85 -1.12
N ASP A 446 17.53 -0.89 -1.79
CA ASP A 446 16.22 -0.67 -1.16
C ASP A 446 15.97 -1.67 -0.03
N TYR A 447 16.25 -2.96 -0.27
CA TYR A 447 16.17 -4.00 0.76
C TYR A 447 17.14 -3.73 1.92
N THR A 448 18.33 -3.20 1.66
CA THR A 448 19.27 -2.83 2.73
C THR A 448 18.70 -1.69 3.59
N PHE A 449 18.06 -0.69 2.97
CA PHE A 449 17.38 0.39 3.71
C PHE A 449 16.17 -0.14 4.49
N PHE A 450 15.42 -1.07 3.89
CA PHE A 450 14.36 -1.80 4.56
C PHE A 450 14.89 -2.51 5.80
N LYS A 451 15.95 -3.32 5.70
CA LYS A 451 16.43 -4.12 6.83
C LYS A 451 17.12 -3.31 7.92
N VAL A 452 18.00 -2.38 7.56
CA VAL A 452 18.91 -1.69 8.51
C VAL A 452 18.26 -0.47 9.17
N GLU A 453 17.08 -0.05 8.72
CA GLU A 453 16.30 1.06 9.28
C GLU A 453 17.18 2.26 9.64
N THR A 454 17.93 2.74 8.64
CA THR A 454 18.72 3.94 8.81
C THR A 454 17.74 5.11 8.87
N GLU A 455 17.67 5.83 10.01
CA GLU A 455 16.68 6.90 10.31
C GLU A 455 16.53 7.98 9.20
N ASN A 456 17.46 8.02 8.24
CA ASN A 456 17.51 9.00 7.16
C ASN A 456 17.21 8.46 5.75
N LYS A 457 16.88 7.17 5.55
CA LYS A 457 16.65 6.61 4.20
C LYS A 457 15.31 5.89 4.08
N PHE A 458 14.54 6.26 3.07
CA PHE A 458 13.25 5.67 2.75
C PHE A 458 13.42 4.39 1.94
N SER A 459 12.54 3.40 2.15
CA SER A 459 12.46 2.17 1.35
C SER A 459 11.07 2.02 0.75
N PHE A 460 11.01 1.71 -0.54
CA PHE A 460 9.77 1.48 -1.26
C PHE A 460 9.10 0.15 -0.87
N MET A 461 9.85 -0.81 -0.28
CA MET A 461 9.25 -2.01 0.33
C MET A 461 8.29 -1.70 1.50
N THR A 462 8.33 -0.48 2.06
CA THR A 462 7.31 -0.02 3.04
C THR A 462 5.99 0.42 2.39
N CYS A 463 5.97 0.55 1.07
CA CYS A 463 4.82 0.90 0.25
C CYS A 463 4.65 -0.17 -0.85
N PRO A 464 4.35 -1.44 -0.50
CA PRO A 464 4.37 -2.54 -1.45
C PRO A 464 3.37 -2.38 -2.61
N PHE A 465 2.32 -1.57 -2.46
CA PHE A 465 1.31 -1.35 -3.50
C PHE A 465 1.85 -0.68 -4.78
N ILE A 466 2.99 0.03 -4.71
CA ILE A 466 3.59 0.70 -5.88
C ILE A 466 4.51 -0.23 -6.69
N LEU A 467 4.94 -1.33 -6.07
CA LEU A 467 5.88 -2.27 -6.63
C LEU A 467 5.13 -3.37 -7.39
N ASN A 468 5.67 -3.77 -8.54
CA ASN A 468 5.14 -4.94 -9.26
C ASN A 468 5.61 -6.25 -8.58
N ALA A 469 4.96 -7.37 -8.94
CA ALA A 469 5.28 -8.68 -8.35
C ALA A 469 6.73 -9.10 -8.59
N VAL A 470 7.35 -8.67 -9.70
CA VAL A 470 8.73 -9.00 -10.07
C VAL A 470 9.73 -8.34 -9.13
N THR A 471 9.58 -7.04 -8.91
CA THR A 471 10.41 -6.22 -8.03
C THR A 471 10.29 -6.70 -6.58
N LYS A 472 9.06 -7.01 -6.14
CA LYS A 472 8.83 -7.63 -4.82
C LYS A 472 9.53 -8.98 -4.70
N ASN A 473 9.41 -9.85 -5.70
CA ASN A 473 10.09 -11.16 -5.71
C ASN A 473 11.62 -10.99 -5.68
N LEU A 474 12.17 -9.98 -6.35
CA LEU A 474 13.61 -9.68 -6.28
C LEU A 474 14.04 -9.24 -4.86
N GLY A 475 13.23 -8.44 -4.17
CA GLY A 475 13.45 -8.09 -2.77
C GLY A 475 13.42 -9.31 -1.86
N LEU A 476 12.47 -10.22 -2.07
CA LEU A 476 12.39 -11.50 -1.36
C LEU A 476 13.58 -12.41 -1.67
N TYR A 477 14.02 -12.46 -2.92
CA TYR A 477 15.21 -13.21 -3.35
C TYR A 477 16.48 -12.71 -2.65
N TYR A 478 16.66 -11.39 -2.52
CA TYR A 478 17.78 -10.83 -1.75
C TYR A 478 17.67 -11.16 -0.27
N ASP A 479 16.48 -11.09 0.34
CA ASP A 479 16.25 -11.52 1.73
C ASP A 479 16.68 -12.98 1.92
N ASN A 480 16.18 -13.88 1.07
CA ASN A 480 16.47 -15.30 1.10
C ASN A 480 17.96 -15.57 0.90
N ARG A 481 18.60 -14.94 -0.10
CA ARG A 481 20.05 -15.13 -0.34
C ARG A 481 20.91 -14.61 0.80
N ILE A 482 20.61 -13.43 1.32
CA ILE A 482 21.37 -12.86 2.44
C ILE A 482 21.23 -13.77 3.67
N ARG A 483 20.03 -14.32 3.93
CA ARG A 483 19.81 -15.32 4.98
C ARG A 483 20.61 -16.60 4.73
N MET A 484 20.48 -17.20 3.55
CA MET A 484 21.25 -18.41 3.18
C MET A 484 22.76 -18.20 3.34
N TYR A 485 23.30 -17.06 2.91
CA TYR A 485 24.71 -16.72 3.09
C TYR A 485 25.08 -16.48 4.55
N SER A 486 24.22 -15.82 5.32
CA SER A 486 24.42 -15.59 6.76
C SER A 486 24.49 -16.93 7.50
N GLU A 487 23.49 -17.79 7.32
CA GLU A 487 23.43 -19.12 7.94
C GLU A 487 24.62 -19.98 7.53
N ARG A 488 25.01 -19.95 6.25
CA ARG A 488 26.20 -20.65 5.77
C ARG A 488 27.48 -20.15 6.43
N ARG A 489 27.67 -18.83 6.57
CA ARG A 489 28.84 -18.23 7.23
C ARG A 489 28.90 -18.60 8.70
N ILE A 490 27.78 -18.54 9.40
CA ILE A 490 27.66 -18.93 10.81
C ILE A 490 27.98 -20.41 10.98
N THR A 491 27.44 -21.28 10.12
CA THR A 491 27.69 -22.73 10.13
C THR A 491 29.17 -23.05 9.91
N VAL A 492 29.82 -22.36 8.97
CA VAL A 492 31.27 -22.51 8.72
C VAL A 492 32.08 -22.02 9.92
N LEU A 493 31.73 -20.87 10.51
CA LEU A 493 32.40 -20.36 11.70
C LEU A 493 32.27 -21.33 12.88
N TYR A 494 31.08 -21.88 13.11
CA TYR A 494 30.83 -22.89 14.13
C TYR A 494 31.68 -24.14 13.90
N SER A 495 31.77 -24.58 12.65
CA SER A 495 32.59 -25.74 12.29
C SER A 495 34.08 -25.52 12.59
N LEU A 496 34.56 -24.29 12.43
CA LEU A 496 35.92 -23.89 12.76
C LEU A 496 36.16 -23.77 14.27
N VAL A 497 35.17 -23.32 15.04
CA VAL A 497 35.28 -23.07 16.49
C VAL A 497 35.07 -24.33 17.32
N GLN A 498 34.09 -25.18 16.97
CA GLN A 498 33.73 -26.37 17.72
C GLN A 498 34.30 -27.68 17.15
N GLY A 499 34.92 -27.65 15.97
CA GLY A 499 35.52 -28.84 15.34
C GLY A 499 34.51 -29.88 14.83
N GLN A 500 33.20 -29.59 14.85
CA GLN A 500 32.16 -30.38 14.20
C GLN A 500 32.01 -29.95 12.74
N GLN A 501 31.89 -30.89 11.80
CA GLN A 501 31.58 -30.54 10.41
C GLN A 501 30.08 -30.38 10.23
N LEU A 502 29.59 -29.15 10.40
CA LEU A 502 28.20 -28.83 10.06
C LEU A 502 28.08 -28.54 8.57
N ASN A 503 27.00 -29.05 7.95
CA ASN A 503 26.79 -28.87 6.52
C ASN A 503 26.30 -27.43 6.20
N PRO A 504 26.93 -26.75 5.23
CA PRO A 504 26.54 -25.39 4.83
C PRO A 504 25.26 -25.33 3.98
N TYR A 505 24.72 -26.49 3.60
CA TYR A 505 23.54 -26.64 2.74
C TYR A 505 22.47 -27.46 3.45
N LEU A 506 21.21 -27.23 3.08
CA LEU A 506 20.11 -28.12 3.42
C LEU A 506 20.22 -29.35 2.50
N ARG A 507 20.96 -30.36 2.96
CA ARG A 507 21.23 -31.57 2.18
C ARG A 507 20.10 -32.59 2.35
N LEU A 508 19.36 -32.84 1.27
CA LEU A 508 18.34 -33.89 1.18
C LEU A 508 18.88 -35.03 0.32
N LYS A 509 19.19 -36.15 0.96
CA LYS A 509 19.55 -37.39 0.26
C LYS A 509 18.33 -38.30 0.24
N VAL A 510 17.79 -38.57 -0.95
CA VAL A 510 16.52 -39.28 -1.13
C VAL A 510 16.63 -40.36 -2.22
N ARG A 511 15.81 -41.41 -2.12
CA ARG A 511 15.68 -42.44 -3.16
C ARG A 511 14.47 -42.15 -4.04
N ARG A 512 14.60 -42.38 -5.36
CA ARG A 512 13.53 -42.12 -6.33
C ARG A 512 12.23 -42.89 -6.05
N ASP A 513 12.33 -44.09 -5.51
CA ASP A 513 11.17 -44.93 -5.23
C ASP A 513 10.48 -44.61 -3.88
N HIS A 514 11.09 -43.76 -3.04
CA HIS A 514 10.62 -43.46 -1.67
C HIS A 514 10.85 -41.98 -1.32
N ILE A 515 10.49 -41.08 -2.24
CA ILE A 515 10.85 -39.65 -2.13
C ILE A 515 10.14 -39.00 -0.95
N ILE A 516 8.83 -39.27 -0.79
CA ILE A 516 8.01 -38.71 0.28
C ILE A 516 8.52 -39.15 1.66
N ASP A 517 8.72 -40.46 1.85
CA ASP A 517 9.18 -41.02 3.12
C ASP A 517 10.58 -40.50 3.51
N ASP A 518 11.53 -40.55 2.58
CA ASP A 518 12.90 -40.11 2.83
C ASP A 518 12.96 -38.60 3.08
N ALA A 519 12.19 -37.80 2.33
CA ALA A 519 12.10 -36.36 2.51
C ALA A 519 11.46 -36.00 3.86
N LEU A 520 10.39 -36.69 4.26
CA LEU A 520 9.73 -36.49 5.55
C LEU A 520 10.68 -36.72 6.70
N VAL A 521 11.27 -37.92 6.77
CA VAL A 521 12.19 -38.29 7.85
C VAL A 521 13.34 -37.29 7.90
N ARG A 522 13.89 -36.91 6.74
CA ARG A 522 15.04 -36.00 6.71
C ARG A 522 14.67 -34.59 7.15
N LEU A 523 13.56 -34.04 6.67
CA LEU A 523 13.12 -32.69 7.02
C LEU A 523 12.66 -32.60 8.48
N GLU A 524 12.01 -33.63 9.01
CA GLU A 524 11.63 -33.71 10.42
C GLU A 524 12.85 -33.77 11.34
N MET A 525 13.85 -34.59 11.00
CA MET A 525 15.10 -34.64 11.76
C MET A 525 15.79 -33.27 11.79
N ILE A 526 15.86 -32.59 10.64
CA ILE A 526 16.48 -31.27 10.53
C ILE A 526 15.70 -30.23 11.33
N ALA A 527 14.37 -30.25 11.24
CA ALA A 527 13.51 -29.37 12.00
C ALA A 527 13.63 -29.58 13.52
N MET A 528 13.84 -30.82 13.97
CA MET A 528 13.99 -31.14 15.39
C MET A 528 15.36 -30.75 15.93
N GLU A 529 16.43 -30.89 15.14
CA GLU A 529 17.78 -30.49 15.54
C GLU A 529 17.97 -28.98 15.50
N ASN A 530 17.67 -28.33 14.37
CA ASN A 530 17.77 -26.89 14.19
C ASN A 530 16.84 -26.40 13.08
N PRO A 531 15.67 -25.81 13.40
CA PRO A 531 14.75 -25.26 12.40
C PRO A 531 15.36 -24.24 11.43
N ALA A 532 16.42 -23.53 11.84
CA ALA A 532 17.09 -22.56 10.98
C ALA A 532 17.78 -23.21 9.76
N ASP A 533 18.10 -24.51 9.83
CA ASP A 533 18.73 -25.23 8.72
C ASP A 533 17.81 -25.35 7.51
N LEU A 534 16.49 -25.30 7.69
CA LEU A 534 15.51 -25.26 6.59
C LEU A 534 15.64 -24.01 5.72
N LYS A 535 16.30 -22.96 6.22
CA LYS A 535 16.55 -21.69 5.51
C LYS A 535 17.91 -21.67 4.80
N LYS A 536 18.68 -22.76 4.86
CA LYS A 536 19.93 -22.91 4.08
C LYS A 536 19.58 -23.18 2.61
N GLN A 537 20.57 -22.98 1.74
CA GLN A 537 20.42 -23.30 0.31
C GLN A 537 20.15 -24.81 0.17
N LEU A 538 19.09 -25.16 -0.56
CA LEU A 538 18.70 -26.55 -0.82
C LEU A 538 19.76 -27.23 -1.70
N TYR A 539 20.08 -28.47 -1.35
CA TYR A 539 20.98 -29.32 -2.12
C TYR A 539 20.43 -30.75 -2.11
N VAL A 540 19.90 -31.20 -3.24
CA VAL A 540 19.30 -32.53 -3.37
C VAL A 540 20.29 -33.53 -3.97
N GLU A 541 20.32 -34.73 -3.41
CA GLU A 541 21.09 -35.87 -3.92
C GLU A 541 20.20 -37.10 -4.03
N PHE A 542 20.04 -37.62 -5.25
CA PHE A 542 19.44 -38.94 -5.43
C PHE A 542 20.45 -40.04 -5.09
N GLU A 543 20.05 -40.98 -4.24
CA GLU A 543 20.93 -42.05 -3.82
C GLU A 543 21.35 -42.92 -5.02
N GLY A 544 22.67 -43.08 -5.21
CA GLY A 544 23.24 -43.86 -6.31
C GLY A 544 23.54 -43.04 -7.57
N GLU A 545 23.18 -41.76 -7.62
CA GLU A 545 23.42 -40.87 -8.76
C GLU A 545 24.58 -39.91 -8.49
N GLN A 546 25.54 -39.83 -9.41
CA GLN A 546 26.61 -38.84 -9.36
C GLN A 546 26.14 -37.57 -10.08
N GLY A 547 25.88 -36.51 -9.33
CA GLY A 547 25.49 -35.21 -9.86
C GLY A 547 25.79 -34.09 -8.86
N VAL A 548 26.05 -32.90 -9.38
CA VAL A 548 26.14 -31.67 -8.58
C VAL A 548 24.84 -30.91 -8.77
N ASP A 549 24.15 -30.60 -7.67
CA ASP A 549 22.91 -29.84 -7.74
C ASP A 549 23.22 -28.35 -7.99
N GLU A 550 23.07 -27.93 -9.24
CA GLU A 550 23.08 -26.53 -9.66
C GLU A 550 21.66 -25.93 -9.74
N GLY A 551 20.66 -26.62 -9.17
CA GLY A 551 19.24 -26.26 -9.15
C GLY A 551 18.35 -27.20 -9.98
N GLY A 552 18.94 -27.92 -10.93
CA GLY A 552 18.22 -28.89 -11.78
C GLY A 552 17.69 -30.10 -11.01
N VAL A 553 18.49 -30.64 -10.08
CA VAL A 553 18.10 -31.80 -9.25
C VAL A 553 17.06 -31.37 -8.22
N SER A 554 17.23 -30.19 -7.62
CA SER A 554 16.21 -29.56 -6.76
C SER A 554 14.86 -29.40 -7.48
N LYS A 555 14.87 -28.93 -8.74
CA LYS A 555 13.65 -28.77 -9.54
C LYS A 555 12.96 -30.11 -9.82
N GLU A 556 13.72 -31.14 -10.16
CA GLU A 556 13.20 -32.50 -10.36
C GLU A 556 12.58 -33.05 -9.07
N PHE A 557 13.26 -32.89 -7.93
CA PHE A 557 12.72 -33.28 -6.63
C PHE A 557 11.36 -32.63 -6.34
N PHE A 558 11.23 -31.31 -6.59
CA PHE A 558 9.95 -30.63 -6.41
C PHE A 558 8.85 -31.18 -7.30
N GLN A 559 9.15 -31.51 -8.56
CA GLN A 559 8.17 -32.08 -9.49
C GLN A 559 7.69 -33.45 -9.01
N LEU A 560 8.61 -34.34 -8.61
CA LEU A 560 8.27 -35.69 -8.15
C LEU A 560 7.43 -35.65 -6.88
N VAL A 561 7.79 -34.80 -5.91
CA VAL A 561 7.01 -34.65 -4.68
C VAL A 561 5.60 -34.11 -4.96
N VAL A 562 5.47 -33.12 -5.84
CA VAL A 562 4.15 -32.59 -6.21
C VAL A 562 3.33 -33.66 -6.95
N GLU A 563 3.90 -34.36 -7.92
CA GLU A 563 3.20 -35.42 -8.64
C GLU A 563 2.68 -36.53 -7.71
N GLU A 564 3.50 -36.94 -6.73
CA GLU A 564 3.14 -38.01 -5.79
C GLU A 564 2.10 -37.56 -4.75
N ILE A 565 2.21 -36.34 -4.20
CA ILE A 565 1.29 -35.80 -3.18
C ILE A 565 -0.10 -35.48 -3.75
N PHE A 566 -0.18 -35.03 -5.00
CA PHE A 566 -1.44 -34.71 -5.66
C PHE A 566 -2.03 -35.90 -6.44
N ASN A 567 -1.39 -37.07 -6.37
CA ASN A 567 -1.94 -38.29 -6.93
C ASN A 567 -3.23 -38.69 -6.18
N PRO A 568 -4.36 -38.91 -6.87
CA PRO A 568 -5.58 -39.42 -6.23
C PRO A 568 -5.40 -40.69 -5.38
N ASP A 569 -4.39 -41.51 -5.69
CA ASP A 569 -4.09 -42.76 -4.96
C ASP A 569 -3.68 -42.52 -3.51
N ILE A 570 -3.02 -41.39 -3.20
CA ILE A 570 -2.60 -41.04 -1.83
C ILE A 570 -3.77 -40.49 -1.00
N GLY A 571 -4.82 -39.99 -1.67
CA GLY A 571 -6.05 -39.52 -1.04
C GLY A 571 -5.91 -38.28 -0.15
N MET A 572 -4.80 -37.52 -0.21
CA MET A 572 -4.62 -36.29 0.58
C MET A 572 -5.46 -35.11 0.06
N PHE A 573 -5.62 -35.02 -1.26
CA PHE A 573 -6.37 -33.97 -1.94
C PHE A 573 -7.42 -34.56 -2.87
N THR A 574 -8.54 -33.87 -3.02
CA THR A 574 -9.56 -34.15 -4.02
C THR A 574 -9.38 -33.22 -5.21
N TYR A 575 -9.55 -33.75 -6.43
CA TYR A 575 -9.48 -32.97 -7.66
C TYR A 575 -10.88 -32.74 -8.22
N ASP A 576 -11.21 -31.48 -8.51
CA ASP A 576 -12.46 -31.11 -9.18
C ASP A 576 -12.23 -30.92 -10.69
N GLU A 577 -12.87 -31.76 -11.50
CA GLU A 577 -12.79 -31.71 -12.96
C GLU A 577 -13.33 -30.40 -13.55
N SER A 578 -14.28 -29.74 -12.87
CA SER A 578 -14.87 -28.49 -13.36
C SER A 578 -13.89 -27.33 -13.23
N THR A 579 -13.30 -27.16 -12.05
CA THR A 579 -12.38 -26.04 -11.77
C THR A 579 -10.92 -26.36 -12.08
N LYS A 580 -10.56 -27.65 -12.20
CA LYS A 580 -9.19 -28.16 -12.28
C LYS A 580 -8.33 -27.75 -11.07
N LEU A 581 -8.95 -27.71 -9.90
CA LEU A 581 -8.32 -27.32 -8.64
C LEU A 581 -8.32 -28.50 -7.67
N PHE A 582 -7.34 -28.51 -6.78
CA PHE A 582 -7.23 -29.43 -5.67
C PHE A 582 -7.78 -28.82 -4.39
N TRP A 583 -8.46 -29.63 -3.59
CA TRP A 583 -8.93 -29.28 -2.25
C TRP A 583 -8.51 -30.34 -1.22
N PHE A 584 -8.35 -29.95 0.04
CA PHE A 584 -7.97 -30.87 1.11
C PHE A 584 -9.06 -31.93 1.31
N ASN A 585 -8.67 -33.20 1.39
CA ASN A 585 -9.62 -34.28 1.68
C ASN A 585 -9.90 -34.35 3.20
N PRO A 586 -11.14 -34.06 3.66
CA PRO A 586 -11.49 -34.15 5.09
C PRO A 586 -11.34 -35.56 5.66
N SER A 587 -11.55 -36.58 4.82
CA SER A 587 -11.46 -38.00 5.16
C SER A 587 -10.08 -38.62 4.88
N SER A 588 -9.04 -37.81 4.70
CA SER A 588 -7.68 -38.31 4.48
C SER A 588 -7.24 -39.24 5.61
N PHE A 589 -6.84 -40.47 5.27
CA PHE A 589 -6.26 -41.44 6.21
C PHE A 589 -4.75 -41.22 6.43
N GLU A 590 -4.13 -40.38 5.62
CA GLU A 590 -2.71 -40.04 5.72
C GLU A 590 -2.38 -39.19 6.95
N THR A 591 -1.13 -39.26 7.39
CA THR A 591 -0.68 -38.62 8.63
C THR A 591 -0.47 -37.11 8.48
N GLU A 592 -0.41 -36.40 9.60
CA GLU A 592 -0.05 -34.97 9.64
C GLU A 592 1.34 -34.69 9.03
N GLY A 593 2.21 -35.70 8.97
CA GLY A 593 3.54 -35.62 8.37
C GLY A 593 3.48 -35.19 6.92
N GLN A 594 2.73 -35.88 6.06
CA GLN A 594 2.69 -35.57 4.62
C GLN A 594 2.15 -34.16 4.34
N PHE A 595 1.14 -33.71 5.10
CA PHE A 595 0.67 -32.32 5.00
C PHE A 595 1.74 -31.31 5.42
N THR A 596 2.53 -31.63 6.46
CA THR A 596 3.68 -30.81 6.86
C THR A 596 4.74 -30.77 5.76
N LEU A 597 5.04 -31.91 5.12
CA LEU A 597 6.01 -32.00 4.04
C LEU A 597 5.65 -31.09 2.87
N ILE A 598 4.42 -31.18 2.36
CA ILE A 598 4.00 -30.34 1.24
C ILE A 598 3.98 -28.85 1.63
N GLY A 599 3.66 -28.53 2.89
CA GLY A 599 3.85 -27.18 3.43
C GLY A 599 5.30 -26.69 3.37
N ILE A 600 6.26 -27.50 3.82
CA ILE A 600 7.70 -27.19 3.76
C ILE A 600 8.15 -27.04 2.31
N VAL A 601 7.71 -27.92 1.42
CA VAL A 601 8.05 -27.89 -0.01
C VAL A 601 7.60 -26.59 -0.67
N LEU A 602 6.38 -26.12 -0.40
CA LEU A 602 5.91 -24.81 -0.88
C LEU A 602 6.79 -23.66 -0.36
N GLY A 603 7.17 -23.70 0.92
CA GLY A 603 8.08 -22.71 1.50
C GLY A 603 9.49 -22.73 0.85
N LEU A 604 10.05 -23.92 0.64
CA LEU A 604 11.35 -24.11 0.00
C LEU A 604 11.32 -23.69 -1.47
N ALA A 605 10.22 -23.91 -2.19
CA ALA A 605 10.05 -23.46 -3.56
C ALA A 605 10.16 -21.93 -3.67
N ILE A 606 9.49 -21.20 -2.78
CA ILE A 606 9.60 -19.73 -2.69
C ILE A 606 11.05 -19.32 -2.34
N TYR A 607 11.70 -19.99 -1.39
CA TYR A 607 13.07 -19.68 -0.99
C TYR A 607 14.10 -19.88 -2.11
N ASN A 608 13.90 -20.90 -2.94
CA ASN A 608 14.79 -21.22 -4.06
C ASN A 608 14.34 -20.60 -5.40
N ASN A 609 13.28 -19.78 -5.38
CA ASN A 609 12.69 -19.16 -6.58
C ASN A 609 12.36 -20.20 -7.67
N CYS A 610 11.82 -21.34 -7.24
CA CYS A 610 11.36 -22.43 -8.09
C CYS A 610 9.83 -22.42 -8.12
N ILE A 611 9.25 -22.47 -9.31
CA ILE A 611 7.79 -22.60 -9.47
C ILE A 611 7.37 -24.06 -9.37
N LEU A 612 6.19 -24.29 -8.78
CA LEU A 612 5.55 -25.57 -8.58
C LEU A 612 4.27 -25.64 -9.41
N ASP A 613 3.97 -26.81 -9.97
CA ASP A 613 2.74 -27.03 -10.72
C ASP A 613 1.58 -27.42 -9.78
N VAL A 614 1.22 -26.51 -8.88
CA VAL A 614 0.13 -26.70 -7.90
C VAL A 614 -1.07 -25.83 -8.25
N HIS A 615 -2.27 -26.39 -8.05
CA HIS A 615 -3.53 -25.78 -8.45
C HIS A 615 -4.48 -25.71 -7.26
N PHE A 616 -4.39 -24.63 -6.47
CA PHE A 616 -5.27 -24.40 -5.34
C PHE A 616 -6.27 -23.27 -5.58
N PRO A 617 -7.47 -23.34 -4.99
CA PRO A 617 -8.37 -22.20 -4.93
C PRO A 617 -7.77 -21.10 -4.06
N MET A 618 -8.14 -19.83 -4.34
CA MET A 618 -7.56 -18.65 -3.68
C MET A 618 -7.65 -18.69 -2.15
N VAL A 619 -8.68 -19.36 -1.64
CA VAL A 619 -8.90 -19.59 -0.20
C VAL A 619 -7.72 -20.24 0.50
N VAL A 620 -6.97 -21.13 -0.17
CA VAL A 620 -5.80 -21.79 0.43
C VAL A 620 -4.71 -20.76 0.75
N TYR A 621 -4.43 -19.86 -0.19
CA TYR A 621 -3.44 -18.79 0.00
C TYR A 621 -3.89 -17.77 1.06
N ARG A 622 -5.19 -17.46 1.11
CA ARG A 622 -5.77 -16.63 2.19
C ARG A 622 -5.59 -17.27 3.57
N LYS A 623 -5.85 -18.57 3.68
CA LYS A 623 -5.66 -19.33 4.92
C LYS A 623 -4.18 -19.42 5.32
N LEU A 624 -3.25 -19.55 4.36
CA LEU A 624 -1.81 -19.49 4.65
C LEU A 624 -1.39 -18.14 5.26
N MET A 625 -2.06 -17.05 4.88
CA MET A 625 -1.85 -15.72 5.45
C MET A 625 -2.58 -15.51 6.80
N GLY A 626 -3.28 -16.53 7.33
CA GLY A 626 -3.97 -16.50 8.62
C GLY A 626 -5.41 -16.00 8.55
N LYS A 627 -6.05 -15.98 7.37
CA LYS A 627 -7.47 -15.64 7.21
C LYS A 627 -8.32 -16.87 7.00
N LYS A 628 -9.45 -16.96 7.70
CA LYS A 628 -10.44 -18.02 7.51
C LYS A 628 -11.11 -17.91 6.12
N GLY A 629 -11.52 -19.05 5.59
CA GLY A 629 -12.35 -19.12 4.40
C GLY A 629 -13.78 -18.68 4.71
N THR A 630 -14.42 -17.98 3.77
CA THR A 630 -15.78 -17.45 3.91
C THR A 630 -16.71 -17.95 2.80
N PHE A 631 -18.00 -17.62 2.88
CA PHE A 631 -18.99 -18.00 1.86
C PHE A 631 -18.58 -17.63 0.43
N ARG A 632 -17.95 -16.47 0.22
CA ARG A 632 -17.50 -16.04 -1.13
C ARG A 632 -16.40 -16.94 -1.69
N ASP A 633 -15.56 -17.49 -0.82
CA ASP A 633 -14.47 -18.38 -1.20
C ASP A 633 -14.97 -19.77 -1.69
N LEU A 634 -16.23 -20.11 -1.40
CA LEU A 634 -16.86 -21.30 -1.97
C LEU A 634 -17.08 -21.17 -3.49
N ALA A 635 -17.13 -19.97 -4.05
CA ALA A 635 -17.34 -19.78 -5.49
C ALA A 635 -16.25 -20.45 -6.32
N ASP A 636 -15.00 -20.41 -5.85
CA ASP A 636 -13.84 -21.00 -6.54
C ASP A 636 -13.58 -22.45 -6.11
N SER A 637 -13.80 -22.79 -4.84
CA SER A 637 -13.50 -24.12 -4.31
C SER A 637 -14.62 -25.13 -4.54
N HIS A 638 -15.88 -24.72 -4.38
CA HIS A 638 -17.06 -25.59 -4.50
C HIS A 638 -18.19 -24.86 -5.26
N PRO A 639 -18.06 -24.66 -6.58
CA PRO A 639 -18.97 -23.80 -7.34
C PRO A 639 -20.44 -24.20 -7.22
N VAL A 640 -20.75 -25.50 -7.26
CA VAL A 640 -22.14 -26.00 -7.17
C VAL A 640 -22.75 -25.69 -5.79
N LEU A 641 -21.97 -25.88 -4.72
CA LEU A 641 -22.41 -25.57 -3.36
C LEU A 641 -22.62 -24.07 -3.17
N TYR A 642 -21.72 -23.26 -3.70
CA TYR A 642 -21.85 -21.80 -3.70
C TYR A 642 -23.13 -21.34 -4.40
N GLN A 643 -23.45 -21.86 -5.59
CA GLN A 643 -24.70 -21.52 -6.29
C GLN A 643 -25.91 -21.88 -5.44
N SER A 644 -25.93 -23.08 -4.85
CA SER A 644 -27.06 -23.55 -4.03
C SER A 644 -27.29 -22.67 -2.80
N LEU A 645 -26.21 -22.27 -2.11
CA LEU A 645 -26.27 -21.38 -0.96
C LEU A 645 -26.58 -19.93 -1.34
N ARG A 646 -26.14 -19.46 -2.51
CA ARG A 646 -26.51 -18.15 -3.04
C ARG A 646 -28.00 -18.11 -3.37
N ASP A 647 -28.50 -19.14 -4.04
CA ASP A 647 -29.91 -19.26 -4.39
C ASP A 647 -30.79 -19.32 -3.13
N LEU A 648 -30.32 -19.98 -2.06
CA LEU A 648 -30.97 -19.95 -0.74
C LEU A 648 -31.06 -18.53 -0.13
N LEU A 649 -30.00 -17.72 -0.29
CA LEU A 649 -29.96 -16.34 0.19
C LEU A 649 -30.83 -15.39 -0.64
N GLU A 650 -30.92 -15.63 -1.94
CA GLU A 650 -31.67 -14.80 -2.89
C GLU A 650 -33.15 -15.22 -3.02
N TYR A 651 -33.52 -16.37 -2.47
CA TYR A 651 -34.89 -16.87 -2.54
C TYR A 651 -35.90 -15.90 -1.92
N GLU A 652 -36.95 -15.56 -2.68
CA GLU A 652 -38.01 -14.62 -2.27
C GLU A 652 -39.18 -15.30 -1.55
N GLY A 653 -39.32 -16.62 -1.64
CA GLY A 653 -40.41 -17.41 -1.05
C GLY A 653 -40.21 -17.77 0.42
N SER A 654 -40.99 -18.75 0.91
CA SER A 654 -40.85 -19.28 2.27
C SER A 654 -39.83 -20.42 2.27
N VAL A 655 -38.59 -20.16 2.71
CA VAL A 655 -37.54 -21.19 2.75
C VAL A 655 -37.95 -22.41 3.58
N GLU A 656 -38.68 -22.20 4.67
CA GLU A 656 -39.11 -23.27 5.58
C GLU A 656 -40.08 -24.24 4.89
N ASP A 657 -41.10 -23.71 4.23
CA ASP A 657 -42.14 -24.52 3.58
C ASP A 657 -41.68 -25.10 2.24
N ASP A 658 -40.90 -24.34 1.47
CA ASP A 658 -40.54 -24.68 0.10
C ASP A 658 -39.33 -25.62 0.03
N MET A 659 -38.37 -25.47 0.95
CA MET A 659 -37.10 -26.22 0.92
C MET A 659 -36.99 -27.26 2.04
N MET A 660 -37.66 -27.06 3.18
CA MET A 660 -37.70 -27.99 4.33
C MET A 660 -36.31 -28.55 4.74
N ILE A 661 -35.30 -27.68 4.75
CA ILE A 661 -33.93 -28.01 5.16
C ILE A 661 -33.67 -27.60 6.62
N THR A 662 -32.71 -28.25 7.27
CA THR A 662 -32.35 -28.02 8.68
C THR A 662 -30.87 -27.68 8.84
N PHE A 663 -30.43 -27.34 10.05
CA PHE A 663 -29.01 -27.09 10.36
C PHE A 663 -28.14 -28.35 10.36
N GLN A 664 -28.68 -29.50 9.97
CA GLN A 664 -27.94 -30.74 9.76
C GLN A 664 -27.60 -30.89 8.27
N ILE A 665 -26.31 -31.05 7.98
CA ILE A 665 -25.81 -31.29 6.62
C ILE A 665 -25.36 -32.74 6.48
N SER A 666 -25.30 -33.24 5.25
CA SER A 666 -24.75 -34.55 4.94
C SER A 666 -23.53 -34.40 4.05
N HIS A 667 -22.42 -35.04 4.42
CA HIS A 667 -21.27 -35.22 3.54
C HIS A 667 -21.10 -36.70 3.19
N THR A 668 -20.66 -37.01 1.98
CA THR A 668 -20.40 -38.38 1.56
C THR A 668 -18.98 -38.77 1.90
N ASP A 669 -18.81 -39.89 2.60
CA ASP A 669 -17.50 -40.51 2.79
C ASP A 669 -16.97 -41.12 1.47
N LEU A 670 -15.71 -41.54 1.42
CA LEU A 670 -15.04 -42.18 0.27
C LEU A 670 -15.80 -43.42 -0.26
N PHE A 671 -16.61 -44.05 0.59
CA PHE A 671 -17.46 -45.19 0.24
C PHE A 671 -18.89 -44.81 -0.18
N GLY A 672 -19.17 -43.51 -0.36
CA GLY A 672 -20.49 -43.00 -0.73
C GLY A 672 -21.52 -43.01 0.40
N ASN A 673 -21.10 -43.26 1.64
CA ASN A 673 -21.98 -43.28 2.79
C ASN A 673 -22.26 -41.85 3.27
N PRO A 674 -23.53 -41.44 3.45
CA PRO A 674 -23.85 -40.12 3.97
C PRO A 674 -23.56 -40.08 5.48
N MET A 675 -22.68 -39.17 5.88
CA MET A 675 -22.41 -38.81 7.26
C MET A 675 -23.13 -37.50 7.57
N MET A 676 -23.98 -37.53 8.59
CA MET A 676 -24.72 -36.36 9.05
C MET A 676 -23.86 -35.56 10.02
N HIS A 677 -23.81 -34.25 9.84
CA HIS A 677 -23.10 -33.33 10.71
C HIS A 677 -24.02 -32.17 11.10
N ASP A 678 -24.18 -31.96 12.40
CA ASP A 678 -24.95 -30.84 12.94
C ASP A 678 -24.09 -29.58 12.96
N LEU A 679 -24.45 -28.56 12.17
CA LEU A 679 -23.75 -27.27 12.15
C LEU A 679 -23.95 -26.48 13.46
N LYS A 680 -25.04 -26.78 14.18
CA LYS A 680 -25.44 -26.17 15.44
C LYS A 680 -26.05 -27.25 16.35
N GLU A 681 -26.01 -27.05 17.65
CA GLU A 681 -26.59 -28.00 18.61
C GLU A 681 -28.07 -28.29 18.29
N ASN A 682 -28.43 -29.58 18.20
CA ASN A 682 -29.75 -30.05 17.76
C ASN A 682 -30.13 -29.55 16.35
N GLY A 683 -29.16 -29.51 15.43
CA GLY A 683 -29.34 -29.01 14.07
C GLY A 683 -30.41 -29.76 13.29
N ASP A 684 -30.67 -31.02 13.64
CA ASP A 684 -31.75 -31.86 13.11
C ASP A 684 -33.16 -31.30 13.35
N LYS A 685 -33.36 -30.55 14.45
CA LYS A 685 -34.67 -30.01 14.86
C LYS A 685 -34.87 -28.55 14.51
N ILE A 686 -33.84 -27.87 14.02
CA ILE A 686 -33.90 -26.44 13.72
C ILE A 686 -34.12 -26.27 12.21
N PRO A 687 -35.36 -25.94 11.76
CA PRO A 687 -35.61 -25.66 10.36
C PRO A 687 -34.97 -24.33 9.95
N ILE A 688 -34.57 -24.26 8.68
CA ILE A 688 -34.03 -23.04 8.10
C ILE A 688 -35.19 -22.17 7.62
N THR A 689 -35.16 -20.90 8.02
CA THR A 689 -36.15 -19.86 7.71
C THR A 689 -35.46 -18.68 7.04
N ASN A 690 -36.24 -17.72 6.54
CA ASN A 690 -35.72 -16.49 5.93
C ASN A 690 -34.88 -15.63 6.89
N GLU A 691 -35.07 -15.79 8.20
CA GLU A 691 -34.34 -15.06 9.24
C GLU A 691 -32.98 -15.71 9.54
N ASN A 692 -32.93 -17.04 9.61
CA ASN A 692 -31.73 -17.78 10.02
C ASN A 692 -30.87 -18.30 8.85
N ARG A 693 -31.34 -18.20 7.59
CA ARG A 693 -30.60 -18.66 6.39
C ARG A 693 -29.19 -18.07 6.27
N LYS A 694 -28.98 -16.81 6.70
CA LYS A 694 -27.65 -16.19 6.70
C LYS A 694 -26.70 -16.88 7.69
N GLU A 695 -27.20 -17.23 8.87
CA GLU A 695 -26.44 -17.98 9.87
C GLU A 695 -26.10 -19.37 9.35
N PHE A 696 -27.07 -20.07 8.75
CA PHE A 696 -26.85 -21.39 8.14
C PHE A 696 -25.75 -21.35 7.07
N VAL A 697 -25.80 -20.39 6.14
CA VAL A 697 -24.80 -20.24 5.08
C VAL A 697 -23.41 -19.97 5.65
N ASN A 698 -23.31 -19.11 6.67
CA ASN A 698 -22.03 -18.82 7.32
C ASN A 698 -21.46 -20.05 8.03
N LEU A 699 -22.27 -20.80 8.78
CA LEU A 699 -21.84 -22.02 9.48
C LEU A 699 -21.47 -23.13 8.49
N TYR A 700 -22.21 -23.26 7.39
CA TYR A 700 -21.91 -24.27 6.37
C TYR A 700 -20.60 -23.93 5.65
N ALA A 701 -20.39 -22.67 5.26
CA ALA A 701 -19.13 -22.22 4.67
C ALA A 701 -17.94 -22.40 5.62
N ASP A 702 -18.09 -22.04 6.89
CA ASP A 702 -17.06 -22.22 7.91
C ASP A 702 -16.74 -23.71 8.15
N TYR A 703 -17.76 -24.57 8.14
CA TYR A 703 -17.56 -26.01 8.26
C TYR A 703 -16.74 -26.57 7.10
N ILE A 704 -17.12 -26.26 5.85
CA ILE A 704 -16.45 -26.81 4.67
C ILE A 704 -15.02 -26.27 4.54
N LEU A 705 -14.81 -24.96 4.69
CA LEU A 705 -13.52 -24.34 4.41
C LEU A 705 -12.53 -24.35 5.58
N ASN A 706 -13.02 -24.44 6.82
CA ASN A 706 -12.19 -24.35 8.02
C ASN A 706 -12.26 -25.61 8.87
N LYS A 707 -13.43 -25.96 9.43
CA LYS A 707 -13.54 -27.03 10.44
C LYS A 707 -13.29 -28.43 9.87
N SER A 708 -13.79 -28.73 8.68
CA SER A 708 -13.70 -30.07 8.09
C SER A 708 -12.26 -30.47 7.75
N VAL A 709 -11.41 -29.49 7.44
CA VAL A 709 -10.01 -29.68 7.01
C VAL A 709 -9.02 -29.13 8.04
N GLU A 710 -9.46 -28.83 9.27
CA GLU A 710 -8.67 -28.11 10.27
C GLU A 710 -7.34 -28.79 10.58
N LYS A 711 -7.36 -30.11 10.80
CA LYS A 711 -6.15 -30.88 11.16
C LYS A 711 -5.12 -30.90 10.04
N GLN A 712 -5.59 -31.21 8.82
CA GLN A 712 -4.77 -31.31 7.61
C GLN A 712 -4.18 -29.93 7.28
N PHE A 713 -5.03 -28.89 7.31
CA PHE A 713 -4.63 -27.53 7.00
C PHE A 713 -3.68 -26.96 8.07
N LYS A 714 -3.88 -27.25 9.36
CA LYS A 714 -2.97 -26.81 10.44
C LYS A 714 -1.58 -27.40 10.26
N ALA A 715 -1.47 -28.69 9.92
CA ALA A 715 -0.19 -29.33 9.60
C ALA A 715 0.47 -28.73 8.35
N PHE A 716 -0.31 -28.48 7.29
CA PHE A 716 0.14 -27.82 6.07
C PHE A 716 0.67 -26.40 6.32
N ARG A 717 -0.10 -25.58 7.04
CA ARG A 717 0.28 -24.21 7.44
C ARG A 717 1.52 -24.22 8.33
N ARG A 718 1.63 -25.18 9.26
CA ARG A 718 2.83 -25.36 10.09
C ARG A 718 4.07 -25.59 9.24
N GLY A 719 4.03 -26.55 8.31
CA GLY A 719 5.14 -26.83 7.41
C GLY A 719 5.55 -25.61 6.58
N PHE A 720 4.58 -24.87 6.05
CA PHE A 720 4.83 -23.63 5.31
C PHE A 720 5.50 -22.55 6.19
N HIS A 721 5.02 -22.41 7.44
CA HIS A 721 5.52 -21.40 8.37
C HIS A 721 6.93 -21.72 8.89
N MET A 722 7.32 -23.00 8.98
CA MET A 722 8.68 -23.41 9.38
C MET A 722 9.77 -22.79 8.48
N VAL A 723 9.45 -22.55 7.21
CA VAL A 723 10.36 -21.90 6.25
C VAL A 723 10.12 -20.38 6.17
N THR A 724 8.87 -19.93 6.30
CA THR A 724 8.46 -18.54 6.00
C THR A 724 8.27 -17.62 7.21
N ASN A 725 8.40 -18.10 8.45
CA ASN A 725 8.06 -17.37 9.68
C ASN A 725 8.60 -15.93 9.82
N GLU A 726 9.84 -15.70 9.40
CA GLU A 726 10.51 -14.41 9.49
C GLU A 726 10.57 -13.67 8.14
N SER A 727 10.02 -14.28 7.08
CA SER A 727 10.05 -13.71 5.74
C SER A 727 9.14 -12.48 5.67
N PRO A 728 9.48 -11.44 4.89
CA PRO A 728 8.58 -10.32 4.65
C PRO A 728 7.34 -10.70 3.82
N LEU A 729 7.14 -11.99 3.49
CA LEU A 729 6.06 -12.51 2.66
C LEU A 729 4.67 -12.02 3.09
N LYS A 730 4.37 -12.06 4.40
CA LYS A 730 3.08 -11.62 4.97
C LYS A 730 2.80 -10.11 4.77
N TYR A 731 3.82 -9.29 4.56
CA TYR A 731 3.72 -7.82 4.48
C TYR A 731 3.81 -7.29 3.05
N LEU A 732 4.54 -7.99 2.17
CA LEU A 732 4.81 -7.52 0.82
C LEU A 732 3.78 -8.01 -0.20
N PHE A 733 3.24 -9.21 0.02
CA PHE A 733 2.47 -9.92 -0.98
C PHE A 733 1.00 -10.07 -0.59
N ARG A 734 0.13 -9.98 -1.59
CA ARG A 734 -1.29 -10.37 -1.51
C ARG A 734 -1.46 -11.87 -1.78
N PRO A 735 -2.61 -12.49 -1.44
CA PRO A 735 -2.87 -13.91 -1.73
C PRO A 735 -2.62 -14.29 -3.19
N GLU A 736 -3.04 -13.45 -4.13
CA GLU A 736 -2.85 -13.66 -5.57
C GLU A 736 -1.37 -13.58 -5.96
N GLU A 737 -0.59 -12.73 -5.30
CA GLU A 737 0.84 -12.63 -5.54
C GLU A 737 1.60 -13.82 -4.95
N ILE A 738 1.09 -14.43 -3.85
CA ILE A 738 1.64 -15.70 -3.32
C ILE A 738 1.38 -16.85 -4.30
N GLU A 739 0.18 -16.93 -4.89
CA GLU A 739 -0.08 -17.88 -5.99
C GLU A 739 0.93 -17.66 -7.13
N LEU A 740 1.17 -16.42 -7.53
CA LEU A 740 2.14 -16.11 -8.59
C LEU A 740 3.58 -16.51 -8.21
N LEU A 741 3.99 -16.38 -6.94
CA LEU A 741 5.31 -16.82 -6.47
C LEU A 741 5.46 -18.34 -6.52
N ILE A 742 4.41 -19.08 -6.13
CA ILE A 742 4.43 -20.54 -6.06
C ILE A 742 4.21 -21.16 -7.44
N CYS A 743 3.14 -20.77 -8.13
CA CYS A 743 2.71 -21.39 -9.38
C CYS A 743 3.35 -20.75 -10.61
N GLY A 744 3.78 -19.49 -10.54
CA GLY A 744 4.17 -18.73 -11.71
C GLY A 744 2.97 -18.15 -12.48
N SER A 745 3.28 -17.30 -13.45
CA SER A 745 2.30 -16.58 -14.28
C SER A 745 1.73 -17.45 -15.39
N ARG A 746 0.43 -17.26 -15.66
CA ARG A 746 -0.28 -17.86 -16.81
C ARG A 746 -0.15 -17.04 -18.09
N ASN A 747 0.39 -15.82 -18.01
CA ASN A 747 0.60 -14.97 -19.17
C ASN A 747 1.87 -15.42 -19.89
N LEU A 748 1.71 -15.91 -21.11
CA LEU A 748 2.76 -16.51 -21.91
C LEU A 748 3.18 -15.58 -23.05
N ASP A 749 4.09 -14.66 -22.76
CA ASP A 749 4.70 -13.79 -23.76
C ASP A 749 5.87 -14.49 -24.48
N PHE A 750 5.57 -15.13 -25.60
CA PHE A 750 6.57 -15.81 -26.43
C PHE A 750 7.50 -14.85 -27.19
N GLN A 751 7.14 -13.58 -27.34
CA GLN A 751 8.03 -12.59 -27.95
C GLN A 751 9.19 -12.30 -27.01
N ALA A 752 8.88 -12.04 -25.74
CA ALA A 752 9.88 -11.87 -24.70
C ALA A 752 10.77 -13.12 -24.53
N LEU A 753 10.22 -14.33 -24.71
CA LEU A 753 10.99 -15.58 -24.68
C LEU A 753 12.01 -15.65 -25.83
N GLU A 754 11.62 -15.26 -27.04
CA GLU A 754 12.50 -15.26 -28.21
C GLU A 754 13.70 -14.32 -28.03
N GLU A 755 13.46 -13.14 -27.46
CA GLU A 755 14.50 -12.13 -27.25
C GLU A 755 15.60 -12.60 -26.31
N THR A 756 15.24 -13.36 -25.27
CA THR A 756 16.16 -13.83 -24.22
C THR A 756 16.69 -15.24 -24.44
N THR A 757 16.22 -15.95 -25.47
CA THR A 757 16.69 -17.30 -25.80
C THR A 757 18.15 -17.27 -26.27
N GLU A 758 18.95 -18.16 -25.68
CA GLU A 758 20.34 -18.40 -26.06
C GLU A 758 20.44 -19.61 -27.01
N TYR A 759 21.49 -19.64 -27.83
CA TYR A 759 21.68 -20.67 -28.84
C TYR A 759 23.05 -21.31 -28.66
N ASP A 760 23.10 -22.64 -28.78
CA ASP A 760 24.34 -23.42 -28.62
C ASP A 760 24.49 -24.49 -29.71
N GLY A 761 25.68 -25.08 -29.83
CA GLY A 761 25.98 -26.13 -30.80
C GLY A 761 26.09 -25.62 -32.25
N GLY A 762 26.36 -24.32 -32.41
CA GLY A 762 26.51 -23.67 -33.73
C GLY A 762 25.23 -23.06 -34.28
N TYR A 763 24.11 -23.13 -33.56
CA TYR A 763 22.97 -22.27 -33.85
C TYR A 763 23.22 -20.83 -33.40
N THR A 764 22.65 -19.91 -34.16
CA THR A 764 22.64 -18.47 -33.88
C THR A 764 21.26 -17.92 -34.17
N ARG A 765 20.96 -16.73 -33.66
CA ARG A 765 19.69 -16.03 -33.93
C ARG A 765 19.36 -15.91 -35.43
N ASP A 766 20.37 -15.84 -36.28
CA ASP A 766 20.22 -15.69 -37.74
C ASP A 766 20.13 -17.01 -38.51
N SER A 767 20.23 -18.15 -37.84
CA SER A 767 20.15 -19.46 -38.47
C SER A 767 18.76 -19.68 -39.08
N LEU A 768 18.68 -20.20 -40.31
CA LEU A 768 17.42 -20.41 -41.03
C LEU A 768 16.43 -21.24 -40.19
N ILE A 769 16.90 -22.36 -39.63
CA ILE A 769 16.08 -23.25 -38.81
C ILE A 769 15.55 -22.57 -37.53
N ILE A 770 16.29 -21.62 -36.97
CA ILE A 770 15.89 -20.88 -35.77
C ILE A 770 14.79 -19.88 -36.11
N ARG A 771 14.90 -19.17 -37.24
CA ARG A 771 13.83 -18.29 -37.73
C ARG A 771 12.56 -19.08 -38.03
N GLU A 772 12.70 -20.21 -38.71
CA GLU A 772 11.58 -21.12 -38.99
C GLU A 772 10.95 -21.69 -37.71
N PHE A 773 11.77 -22.00 -36.70
CA PHE A 773 11.31 -22.43 -35.38
C PHE A 773 10.43 -21.38 -34.72
N TRP A 774 10.87 -20.12 -34.65
CA TRP A 774 10.08 -19.05 -34.04
C TRP A 774 8.82 -18.74 -34.82
N GLU A 775 8.87 -18.78 -36.16
CA GLU A 775 7.65 -18.67 -36.99
C GLU A 775 6.63 -19.76 -36.66
N ILE A 776 7.08 -20.99 -36.39
CA ILE A 776 6.19 -22.10 -35.99
C ILE A 776 5.64 -21.86 -34.58
N VAL A 777 6.49 -21.55 -33.61
CA VAL A 777 6.09 -21.36 -32.20
C VAL A 777 5.15 -20.17 -32.04
N HIS A 778 5.38 -19.07 -32.75
CA HIS A 778 4.44 -17.93 -32.74
C HIS A 778 3.10 -18.27 -33.37
N SER A 779 3.08 -19.18 -34.35
CA SER A 779 1.86 -19.68 -35.00
C SER A 779 1.10 -20.75 -34.21
N PHE A 780 1.65 -21.25 -33.10
CA PHE A 780 0.99 -22.24 -32.25
C PHE A 780 -0.24 -21.67 -31.53
N THR A 781 -1.20 -22.54 -31.26
CA THR A 781 -2.31 -22.25 -30.34
C THR A 781 -1.80 -22.13 -28.90
N ASP A 782 -2.56 -21.48 -28.02
CA ASP A 782 -2.15 -21.32 -26.62
C ASP A 782 -1.96 -22.66 -25.90
N GLU A 783 -2.73 -23.69 -26.28
CA GLU A 783 -2.55 -25.05 -25.78
C GLU A 783 -1.23 -25.67 -26.25
N GLN A 784 -0.89 -25.53 -27.54
CA GLN A 784 0.39 -26.02 -28.08
C GLN A 784 1.58 -25.27 -27.47
N LYS A 785 1.42 -23.97 -27.21
CA LYS A 785 2.40 -23.15 -26.50
C LYS A 785 2.64 -23.64 -25.07
N ARG A 786 1.57 -23.96 -24.33
CA ARG A 786 1.65 -24.58 -23.01
C ARG A 786 2.36 -25.93 -23.04
N LEU A 787 1.98 -26.82 -23.97
CA LEU A 787 2.63 -28.11 -24.16
C LEU A 787 4.11 -27.96 -24.52
N PHE A 788 4.47 -26.97 -25.33
CA PHE A 788 5.85 -26.67 -25.66
C PHE A 788 6.67 -26.21 -24.43
N LEU A 789 6.09 -25.36 -23.58
CA LEU A 789 6.73 -24.96 -22.34
C LEU A 789 6.88 -26.15 -21.41
N GLN A 790 5.82 -26.95 -21.21
CA GLN A 790 5.88 -28.16 -20.40
C GLN A 790 6.96 -29.12 -20.91
N PHE A 791 7.08 -29.29 -22.22
CA PHE A 791 8.10 -30.10 -22.85
C PHE A 791 9.52 -29.57 -22.61
N THR A 792 9.73 -28.24 -22.67
CA THR A 792 11.07 -27.65 -22.63
C THR A 792 11.53 -27.31 -21.22
N THR A 793 10.60 -26.97 -20.32
CA THR A 793 10.86 -26.42 -18.99
C THR A 793 10.27 -27.29 -17.88
N GLY A 794 9.43 -28.28 -18.20
CA GLY A 794 8.77 -29.14 -17.21
C GLY A 794 7.54 -28.50 -16.56
N THR A 795 7.14 -27.31 -16.98
CA THR A 795 5.94 -26.61 -16.53
C THR A 795 5.36 -25.79 -17.68
N ASP A 796 4.04 -25.66 -17.74
CA ASP A 796 3.37 -24.83 -18.74
C ASP A 796 3.25 -23.35 -18.32
N ARG A 797 3.86 -22.98 -17.19
CA ARG A 797 3.80 -21.64 -16.61
C ARG A 797 5.10 -20.86 -16.76
N ALA A 798 4.95 -19.54 -16.77
CA ALA A 798 6.08 -18.63 -16.78
C ALA A 798 6.54 -18.33 -15.34
N PRO A 799 7.86 -18.18 -15.09
CA PRO A 799 8.34 -17.63 -13.83
C PRO A 799 7.78 -16.23 -13.54
N VAL A 800 7.94 -15.76 -12.30
CA VAL A 800 7.56 -14.39 -11.94
C VAL A 800 8.35 -13.41 -12.81
N GLY A 801 7.62 -12.56 -13.55
CA GLY A 801 8.19 -11.65 -14.56
C GLY A 801 8.09 -12.15 -16.01
N GLY A 802 7.39 -13.26 -16.24
CA GLY A 802 7.06 -13.74 -17.57
C GLY A 802 8.15 -14.59 -18.23
N LEU A 803 7.87 -15.04 -19.45
CA LEU A 803 8.75 -15.98 -20.16
C LEU A 803 10.10 -15.39 -20.53
N GLY A 804 10.24 -14.06 -20.63
CA GLY A 804 11.54 -13.42 -20.87
C GLY A 804 12.58 -13.69 -19.78
N LYS A 805 12.15 -13.99 -18.54
CA LYS A 805 13.08 -14.39 -17.46
C LYS A 805 13.51 -15.85 -17.55
N LEU A 806 12.82 -16.65 -18.37
CA LEU A 806 13.18 -18.02 -18.62
C LEU A 806 14.34 -18.05 -19.63
N LYS A 807 15.54 -18.39 -19.13
CA LYS A 807 16.72 -18.56 -19.98
C LYS A 807 16.62 -19.88 -20.74
N MET A 808 15.83 -19.90 -21.82
CA MET A 808 15.74 -21.05 -22.70
C MET A 808 17.02 -21.14 -23.55
N ILE A 809 17.52 -22.34 -23.75
CA ILE A 809 18.67 -22.61 -24.62
C ILE A 809 18.23 -23.54 -25.73
N ILE A 810 18.44 -23.16 -26.99
CA ILE A 810 18.24 -24.05 -28.14
C ILE A 810 19.60 -24.55 -28.61
N ALA A 811 19.87 -25.82 -28.35
CA ALA A 811 21.14 -26.46 -28.66
C ALA A 811 20.99 -27.42 -29.85
N LYS A 812 21.95 -27.37 -30.78
CA LYS A 812 21.95 -28.27 -31.95
C LYS A 812 22.21 -29.72 -31.55
N ASN A 813 21.30 -30.61 -31.93
CA ASN A 813 21.39 -32.06 -31.64
C ASN A 813 21.69 -32.91 -32.89
N GLY A 814 22.80 -32.58 -33.56
CA GLY A 814 23.24 -33.25 -34.79
C GLY A 814 22.52 -32.75 -36.06
N PRO A 815 22.80 -33.39 -37.21
CA PRO A 815 22.24 -33.02 -38.52
C PRO A 815 20.76 -33.43 -38.65
N ASP A 816 20.17 -33.23 -39.84
CA ASP A 816 18.82 -33.69 -40.17
C ASP A 816 18.65 -35.20 -39.86
N THR A 817 17.62 -35.53 -39.08
CA THR A 817 17.29 -36.90 -38.71
C THR A 817 15.77 -37.08 -38.61
N GLU A 818 15.32 -38.33 -38.49
CA GLU A 818 13.92 -38.66 -38.20
C GLU A 818 13.59 -38.66 -36.71
N ARG A 819 14.59 -38.42 -35.84
CA ARG A 819 14.42 -38.37 -34.39
C ARG A 819 13.55 -37.18 -34.01
N LEU A 820 12.80 -37.31 -32.92
CA LEU A 820 12.09 -36.18 -32.32
C LEU A 820 13.10 -35.26 -31.63
N PRO A 821 12.81 -33.95 -31.51
CA PRO A 821 13.56 -33.12 -30.59
C PRO A 821 13.39 -33.65 -29.17
N THR A 822 14.39 -33.43 -28.33
CA THR A 822 14.40 -33.83 -26.92
C THR A 822 14.68 -32.60 -26.05
N SER A 823 14.51 -32.69 -24.74
CA SER A 823 14.74 -31.57 -23.84
C SER A 823 15.45 -32.01 -22.55
N HIS A 824 16.17 -31.06 -21.96
CA HIS A 824 16.62 -31.13 -20.58
C HIS A 824 15.91 -30.03 -19.80
N THR A 825 14.74 -30.35 -19.27
CA THR A 825 13.86 -29.39 -18.57
C THR A 825 14.47 -28.82 -17.29
N CYS A 826 15.42 -29.53 -16.68
CA CYS A 826 16.20 -29.06 -15.53
C CYS A 826 16.98 -27.78 -15.85
N PHE A 827 17.42 -27.62 -17.11
CA PHE A 827 18.20 -26.48 -17.59
C PHE A 827 17.47 -25.66 -18.66
N ASN A 828 16.19 -25.95 -18.91
CA ASN A 828 15.39 -25.34 -19.98
C ASN A 828 16.07 -25.44 -21.37
N VAL A 829 16.76 -26.55 -21.65
CA VAL A 829 17.48 -26.77 -22.91
C VAL A 829 16.62 -27.58 -23.87
N LEU A 830 16.38 -27.05 -25.06
CA LEU A 830 15.78 -27.76 -26.19
C LEU A 830 16.88 -28.29 -27.10
N LEU A 831 16.95 -29.61 -27.23
CA LEU A 831 17.87 -30.30 -28.14
C LEU A 831 17.19 -30.47 -29.50
N LEU A 832 17.54 -29.60 -30.45
CA LEU A 832 16.89 -29.49 -31.75
C LEU A 832 17.80 -30.02 -32.88
N PRO A 833 17.46 -31.15 -33.53
CA PRO A 833 18.14 -31.59 -34.75
C PRO A 833 18.03 -30.55 -35.88
N GLU A 834 19.04 -30.49 -36.74
CA GLU A 834 19.09 -29.55 -37.87
C GLU A 834 18.25 -30.06 -39.05
N TYR A 835 16.91 -30.03 -38.89
CA TYR A 835 15.97 -30.54 -39.88
C TYR A 835 16.09 -29.84 -41.24
N SER A 836 15.83 -30.60 -42.30
CA SER A 836 15.99 -30.12 -43.68
C SER A 836 14.89 -29.17 -44.17
N SER A 837 13.73 -29.10 -43.51
CA SER A 837 12.63 -28.22 -43.89
C SER A 837 11.77 -27.76 -42.72
N LYS A 838 11.12 -26.60 -42.87
CA LYS A 838 10.16 -26.04 -41.93
C LYS A 838 8.99 -26.99 -41.61
N GLU A 839 8.48 -27.69 -42.60
CA GLU A 839 7.36 -28.63 -42.43
C GLU A 839 7.78 -29.81 -41.55
N LYS A 840 8.98 -30.34 -41.78
CA LYS A 840 9.55 -31.42 -40.97
C LYS A 840 9.80 -30.96 -39.54
N LEU A 841 10.38 -29.77 -39.36
CA LEU A 841 10.55 -29.14 -38.05
C LEU A 841 9.20 -29.03 -37.31
N LYS A 842 8.16 -28.51 -37.97
CA LYS A 842 6.82 -28.36 -37.38
C LYS A 842 6.20 -29.70 -37.00
N GLU A 843 6.25 -30.68 -37.89
CA GLU A 843 5.68 -32.02 -37.67
C GLU A 843 6.36 -32.71 -36.48
N ARG A 844 7.70 -32.67 -36.42
CA ARG A 844 8.47 -33.33 -35.36
C ARG A 844 8.35 -32.61 -34.03
N LEU A 845 8.33 -31.27 -34.02
CA LEU A 845 8.12 -30.49 -32.81
C LEU A 845 6.73 -30.73 -32.24
N LEU A 846 5.68 -30.67 -33.06
CA LEU A 846 4.30 -30.98 -32.62
C LEU A 846 4.18 -32.39 -32.07
N LYS A 847 4.78 -33.37 -32.75
CA LYS A 847 4.77 -34.76 -32.28
C LYS A 847 5.53 -34.90 -30.95
N ALA A 848 6.66 -34.21 -30.76
CA ALA A 848 7.38 -34.26 -29.48
C ALA A 848 6.54 -33.68 -28.31
N ILE A 849 5.98 -32.48 -28.49
CA ILE A 849 5.24 -31.81 -27.41
C ILE A 849 3.91 -32.48 -27.07
N THR A 850 3.30 -33.22 -28.02
CA THR A 850 2.04 -33.95 -27.76
C THR A 850 2.28 -35.34 -27.15
N TYR A 851 3.38 -36.01 -27.48
CA TYR A 851 3.64 -37.38 -27.05
C TYR A 851 4.53 -37.50 -25.81
N ALA A 852 5.22 -36.43 -25.40
CA ALA A 852 6.03 -36.43 -24.18
C ALA A 852 5.16 -36.11 -22.95
N LYS A 853 4.54 -37.13 -22.37
CA LYS A 853 4.14 -37.10 -20.94
C LYS A 853 5.24 -37.78 -20.13
N GLY A 854 5.92 -37.00 -19.28
CA GLY A 854 6.97 -37.48 -18.38
C GLY A 854 8.37 -37.51 -19.02
N PHE A 855 9.40 -37.49 -18.16
CA PHE A 855 10.81 -37.62 -18.53
C PHE A 855 11.12 -39.05 -19.03
N GLY A 856 10.57 -39.42 -20.18
CA GLY A 856 10.83 -40.71 -20.82
C GLY A 856 11.89 -40.59 -21.91
N MET A 857 13.17 -40.59 -21.53
CA MET A 857 14.14 -41.30 -22.35
C MET A 857 13.88 -42.80 -22.13
N LEU A 858 13.03 -43.38 -22.97
CA LEU A 858 12.99 -44.83 -23.14
C LEU A 858 14.18 -45.28 -23.99
#